data_AF-A0A961E4X0-F1
#
_entry.id   AF-A0A961E4X0-F1
#
_cell.length_a   1.000
_cell.length_b   1.000
_cell.length_c   1.000
_cell.angle_alpha   90.00
_cell.angle_beta   90.00
_cell.angle_gamma   90.00
#
_symmetry.space_group_name_H-M   'P 1'
#
loop_
_entity.id
_entity.type
_entity.pdbx_description
1 polymer ?
#
loop_
_entity_poly.entity_id
_entity_poly.type
_entity_poly.pdbx_seq_one_letter_code
_entity_poly.pdbx_strand_id
1 'polypeptide(L)'
;MVAPVRAAAASGSAQAGPPPFGDVVRYTFFGKQPTASPVQTPGQSADGVVTGDLGAGPSGVQLAYALTGQPAHGTAVIDSDGRYTYAPDPEFARAGGIDKFSVTIDAGSAYRLSGPAGVFQTLLHTLAQLIGLSGPDSLLVMVTASVAGINRRPTAVADGYTTSEGVPVTGNLLANDTDPDADPLTASLEVNATHGIVALDRDGGFIYTPEQDFSGTDGFTYTVSDGIAVSPATSVTITVASLPDPVPDPVPEPDPAPVPDPPPAPDPVPDPAPEPDPAPVPDPPPAPDPVPAPDPDAAGANLLQNPTFTDGLSSWSASGAVSVATDGGQGVLLSATATDDARITQRVTGLKPQTLYTLSVTMSTTGSEPSDVWGVWGVVDGPQLDKTGSTQSTSLAEQRLTIYTGADSTAVTIFVAAGRNEPPGVVHVTDVVFVEGSLDPPAVDPTVLGASPPTLVTLPGLGENLVANGDFDFDASAWVLDQAVWQPDGTMRIASTPDQTGRIAQDLPMLLAPGRDYLLTARARVDDGDATLTVSSPDGSMTAWQLITDTTWQPVEIAFTTTDSWTPVKVVAENWKGDGNALYVDDITILANGDEWLDTPNPYPSPQPALFDDFDNGIDPQRWLIADKAWGGDNGGVVPANVAVADGVVHLSAHGDDYVGDVLGHGERTTRVGAVIVTRDYYASGRYEVHARVPEVLGAASAFWSFHYIEYSPTQPEYWTEANRIRNSEIDWEFPTARDDGSPNDPITFDHARANTWGGEFGGEGGNVSLRPDIGELVADGEFHTYAYDWWAGGDGVAPYVAWSIDGVEVARYTGELFGQDNVPHRASRFWIGIWFPASGYRDQVGWAGDPDFDTASLDIDWVRVTPTYAPADTYEPETWPNGFYASPDQYPR
;
A
#
# COMPACT_ATOMS: atom_id res chain seq x y z
N MET A 1 -41.58 42.65 -3.76
CA MET A 1 -42.28 43.82 -3.19
C MET A 1 -41.95 43.90 -1.71
N VAL A 2 -41.89 45.11 -1.15
CA VAL A 2 -41.72 45.40 0.30
C VAL A 2 -40.37 44.94 0.90
N ALA A 3 -39.94 45.65 1.94
CA ALA A 3 -38.63 45.55 2.60
C ALA A 3 -38.83 45.54 4.16
N PRO A 4 -37.85 45.87 5.03
CA PRO A 4 -37.72 45.24 6.35
C PRO A 4 -38.51 45.91 7.48
N VAL A 5 -38.50 45.27 8.67
CA VAL A 5 -38.88 45.87 9.96
C VAL A 5 -37.73 45.72 10.96
N ARG A 6 -37.48 46.77 11.78
CA ARG A 6 -36.48 46.81 12.85
C ARG A 6 -37.13 46.65 14.24
N ALA A 7 -36.39 46.00 15.14
CA ALA A 7 -36.18 46.29 16.56
C ALA A 7 -37.34 46.79 17.47
N ALA A 8 -37.43 46.17 18.65
CA ALA A 8 -37.64 46.86 19.93
C ALA A 8 -37.05 46.03 21.08
N ALA A 9 -36.61 46.69 22.16
CA ALA A 9 -36.12 46.05 23.39
C ALA A 9 -37.12 46.24 24.54
N ALA A 10 -37.04 45.39 25.57
CA ALA A 10 -37.77 45.56 26.83
C ALA A 10 -36.87 45.20 28.03
N SER A 11 -36.99 45.96 29.12
CA SER A 11 -36.12 45.90 30.30
C SER A 11 -36.82 45.31 31.53
N GLY A 12 -36.11 44.51 32.33
CA GLY A 12 -36.55 44.05 33.66
C GLY A 12 -35.34 43.74 34.55
N SER A 13 -35.44 44.01 35.86
CA SER A 13 -34.27 44.08 36.75
C SER A 13 -34.34 43.21 38.01
N ALA A 14 -33.29 42.42 38.21
CA ALA A 14 -32.68 41.98 39.49
C ALA A 14 -33.56 41.43 40.63
N GLN A 15 -33.34 40.16 41.01
CA GLN A 15 -32.48 39.80 42.15
C GLN A 15 -32.12 38.29 42.12
N ALA A 16 -31.21 37.84 42.98
CA ALA A 16 -30.51 36.55 42.84
C ALA A 16 -30.81 35.51 43.93
N GLY A 17 -30.75 34.22 43.55
CA GLY A 17 -30.72 33.05 44.44
C GLY A 17 -30.50 31.76 43.62
N PRO A 18 -29.64 30.81 44.04
CA PRO A 18 -29.43 29.51 43.36
C PRO A 18 -30.61 28.55 43.61
N PRO A 19 -30.89 27.52 42.77
CA PRO A 19 -29.93 26.57 42.15
C PRO A 19 -30.26 26.33 40.63
N PRO A 20 -29.84 25.23 39.94
CA PRO A 20 -28.95 24.10 40.28
C PRO A 20 -27.75 23.93 39.34
N PHE A 21 -27.00 22.83 39.53
CA PHE A 21 -26.00 22.36 38.56
C PHE A 21 -26.70 21.95 37.25
N GLY A 22 -26.16 22.41 36.13
CA GLY A 22 -26.54 22.02 34.78
C GLY A 22 -25.38 22.25 33.81
N ASP A 23 -25.25 21.34 32.85
CA ASP A 23 -24.50 21.48 31.59
C ASP A 23 -23.04 21.96 31.71
N VAL A 24 -22.17 21.05 32.15
CA VAL A 24 -20.76 21.08 31.74
C VAL A 24 -20.69 20.77 30.24
N VAL A 25 -20.71 21.82 29.42
CA VAL A 25 -20.44 21.71 27.98
C VAL A 25 -18.98 21.28 27.82
N ARG A 26 -18.75 19.98 27.68
CA ARG A 26 -17.44 19.43 27.30
C ARG A 26 -17.19 19.78 25.84
N TYR A 27 -16.34 20.77 25.60
CA TYR A 27 -15.78 21.00 24.27
C TYR A 27 -14.71 19.94 24.00
N THR A 28 -15.06 18.93 23.21
CA THR A 28 -14.10 17.97 22.68
C THR A 28 -13.23 18.67 21.64
N PHE A 29 -11.98 18.95 21.99
CA PHE A 29 -10.98 19.39 21.01
C PHE A 29 -10.32 18.14 20.41
N PHE A 30 -10.39 18.02 19.08
CA PHE A 30 -9.73 16.94 18.36
C PHE A 30 -8.21 17.07 18.49
N GLY A 31 -7.53 15.95 18.73
CA GLY A 31 -6.08 15.85 18.90
C GLY A 31 -5.27 16.01 17.61
N LYS A 32 -5.61 16.98 16.76
CA LYS A 32 -4.62 17.48 15.80
C LYS A 32 -3.54 18.23 16.58
N GLN A 33 -2.27 18.06 16.19
CA GLN A 33 -1.28 19.11 16.42
C GLN A 33 -1.79 20.44 15.85
N PRO A 34 -1.31 21.61 16.34
CA PRO A 34 -1.60 22.90 15.73
C PRO A 34 -0.89 23.11 14.37
N THR A 35 -1.03 22.14 13.46
CA THR A 35 -1.51 22.50 12.12
C THR A 35 -2.67 23.49 12.29
N ALA A 36 -2.46 24.73 11.88
CA ALA A 36 -3.59 25.60 11.59
C ALA A 36 -4.38 24.90 10.47
N SER A 37 -5.48 24.23 10.81
CA SER A 37 -6.33 23.60 9.80
C SER A 37 -6.76 24.71 8.83
N PRO A 38 -6.48 24.57 7.52
CA PRO A 38 -6.17 25.69 6.65
C PRO A 38 -7.30 26.73 6.68
N VAL A 39 -6.97 27.94 7.13
CA VAL A 39 -7.91 29.06 7.26
C VAL A 39 -8.13 29.64 5.86
N GLN A 40 -8.91 28.88 5.10
CA GLN A 40 -9.05 28.92 3.64
C GLN A 40 -7.78 28.48 2.88
N THR A 41 -8.00 27.88 1.72
CA THR A 41 -6.96 27.75 0.69
C THR A 41 -6.49 29.15 0.31
N PRO A 42 -5.17 29.43 0.28
CA PRO A 42 -4.69 30.75 -0.10
C PRO A 42 -5.18 31.16 -1.49
N GLY A 43 -5.67 32.39 -1.61
CA GLY A 43 -6.02 32.95 -2.91
C GLY A 43 -4.76 33.34 -3.66
N GLN A 44 -4.38 32.58 -4.70
CA GLN A 44 -3.33 32.96 -5.63
C GLN A 44 -3.91 33.88 -6.73
N SER A 45 -3.25 35.00 -7.01
CA SER A 45 -3.60 35.89 -8.13
C SER A 45 -2.99 35.40 -9.46
N ALA A 46 -3.44 35.98 -10.57
CA ALA A 46 -2.83 35.77 -11.90
C ALA A 46 -1.39 36.31 -12.01
N ASP A 47 -0.89 36.99 -10.98
CA ASP A 47 0.47 37.54 -10.86
C ASP A 47 1.29 36.79 -9.77
N GLY A 48 0.82 35.62 -9.31
CA GLY A 48 1.51 34.80 -8.31
C GLY A 48 1.35 35.24 -6.85
N VAL A 49 0.64 36.35 -6.57
CA VAL A 49 0.45 36.88 -5.20
C VAL A 49 -0.43 35.94 -4.38
N VAL A 50 0.01 35.56 -3.18
CA VAL A 50 -0.65 34.62 -2.27
C VAL A 50 -1.21 35.36 -1.05
N THR A 51 -2.50 35.19 -0.74
CA THR A 51 -3.12 35.77 0.47
C THR A 51 -3.72 34.72 1.38
N GLY A 52 -3.51 34.85 2.69
CA GLY A 52 -4.07 33.96 3.71
C GLY A 52 -4.39 34.67 5.04
N ASP A 53 -4.85 33.91 6.03
CA ASP A 53 -5.29 34.38 7.34
C ASP A 53 -4.76 33.42 8.41
N LEU A 54 -4.11 33.90 9.47
CA LEU A 54 -3.61 33.05 10.56
C LEU A 54 -4.68 32.74 11.63
N GLY A 55 -5.88 33.30 11.48
CA GLY A 55 -7.02 33.05 12.36
C GLY A 55 -7.01 33.90 13.63
N ALA A 56 -8.17 34.43 14.00
CA ALA A 56 -8.36 35.21 15.21
C ALA A 56 -8.37 34.32 16.48
N GLY A 57 -7.89 34.88 17.59
CA GLY A 57 -7.85 34.18 18.89
C GLY A 57 -9.22 33.83 19.48
N PRO A 58 -9.28 32.95 20.50
CA PRO A 58 -10.52 32.56 21.16
C PRO A 58 -11.32 33.77 21.68
N SER A 59 -12.66 33.65 21.70
CA SER A 59 -13.56 34.75 22.06
C SER A 59 -13.21 35.42 23.41
N GLY A 60 -12.66 36.63 23.35
CA GLY A 60 -12.17 37.39 24.51
C GLY A 60 -10.64 37.59 24.56
N VAL A 61 -9.87 36.91 23.71
CA VAL A 61 -8.41 37.09 23.55
C VAL A 61 -8.14 37.92 22.30
N GLN A 62 -7.34 38.97 22.41
CA GLN A 62 -6.71 39.61 21.25
C GLN A 62 -5.30 39.04 21.10
N LEU A 63 -4.98 38.57 19.90
CA LEU A 63 -3.63 38.24 19.49
C LEU A 63 -3.03 39.43 18.74
N ALA A 64 -1.73 39.65 18.89
CA ALA A 64 -0.96 40.61 18.11
C ALA A 64 0.03 39.85 17.22
N TYR A 65 0.02 40.17 15.93
CA TYR A 65 0.83 39.50 14.91
C TYR A 65 1.94 40.46 14.45
N ALA A 66 3.17 39.98 14.35
CA ALA A 66 4.31 40.75 13.88
C ALA A 66 5.18 39.89 12.97
N LEU A 67 5.42 40.35 11.74
CA LEU A 67 6.38 39.71 10.85
C LEU A 67 7.79 39.87 11.43
N THR A 68 8.51 38.75 11.59
CA THR A 68 9.85 38.70 12.20
C THR A 68 10.94 38.20 11.25
N GLY A 69 10.55 37.56 10.14
CA GLY A 69 11.40 37.24 9.01
C GLY A 69 10.67 37.51 7.69
N GLN A 70 11.38 38.05 6.70
CA GLN A 70 10.87 38.18 5.33
C GLN A 70 11.11 36.87 4.54
N PRO A 71 10.39 36.64 3.43
CA PRO A 71 10.67 35.56 2.49
C PRO A 71 12.03 35.73 1.79
N ALA A 72 12.50 34.67 1.13
CA ALA A 72 13.75 34.68 0.37
C ALA A 72 13.59 35.21 -1.07
N HIS A 73 12.40 35.04 -1.66
CA HIS A 73 12.11 35.29 -3.07
C HIS A 73 10.85 36.14 -3.27
N GLY A 74 10.59 37.06 -2.34
CA GLY A 74 9.48 38.01 -2.43
C GLY A 74 9.34 38.88 -1.19
N THR A 75 8.18 39.51 -1.02
CA THR A 75 7.86 40.35 0.15
C THR A 75 6.58 39.87 0.81
N ALA A 76 6.64 39.63 2.12
CA ALA A 76 5.48 39.39 2.97
C ALA A 76 5.08 40.65 3.76
N VAL A 77 3.78 40.81 3.98
CA VAL A 77 3.17 41.76 4.92
C VAL A 77 2.08 41.04 5.72
N ILE A 78 1.89 41.43 6.98
CA ILE A 78 0.84 40.92 7.86
C ILE A 78 0.10 42.06 8.56
N ASP A 79 -1.23 41.97 8.57
CA ASP A 79 -2.16 42.89 9.21
C ASP A 79 -2.38 42.52 10.68
N SER A 80 -2.84 43.51 11.47
CA SER A 80 -3.05 43.36 12.92
C SER A 80 -4.16 42.39 13.33
N ASP A 81 -4.92 41.82 12.38
CA ASP A 81 -5.95 40.80 12.63
C ASP A 81 -5.58 39.39 12.12
N GLY A 82 -4.33 39.21 11.66
CA GLY A 82 -3.77 37.91 11.28
C GLY A 82 -3.74 37.63 9.78
N ARG A 83 -4.29 38.51 8.91
CA ARG A 83 -4.17 38.33 7.46
C ARG A 83 -2.81 38.69 6.93
N TYR A 84 -2.33 37.90 5.98
CA TYR A 84 -1.07 38.15 5.30
C TYR A 84 -1.25 38.22 3.78
N THR A 85 -0.32 38.91 3.14
CA THR A 85 -0.12 38.90 1.68
C THR A 85 1.36 38.66 1.42
N TYR A 86 1.67 37.66 0.61
CA TYR A 86 2.99 37.40 0.05
C TYR A 86 2.95 37.72 -1.45
N ALA A 87 3.88 38.56 -1.90
CA ALA A 87 4.09 38.86 -3.30
C ALA A 87 5.47 38.31 -3.73
N PRO A 88 5.54 37.29 -4.60
CA PRO A 88 6.80 36.75 -5.10
C PRO A 88 7.51 37.73 -6.03
N ASP A 89 8.83 37.59 -6.12
CA ASP A 89 9.65 38.28 -7.12
C ASP A 89 9.39 37.69 -8.54
N PRO A 90 9.57 38.46 -9.63
CA PRO A 90 9.09 38.07 -10.96
C PRO A 90 9.73 36.82 -11.59
N GLU A 91 10.85 36.33 -11.05
CA GLU A 91 11.50 35.08 -11.49
C GLU A 91 10.91 33.88 -10.73
N PHE A 92 10.74 34.00 -9.42
CA PHE A 92 10.08 33.00 -8.58
C PHE A 92 8.58 32.85 -8.91
N ALA A 93 7.91 33.95 -9.29
CA ALA A 93 6.53 33.93 -9.76
C ALA A 93 6.32 33.11 -11.06
N ARG A 94 7.38 32.91 -11.86
CA ARG A 94 7.34 32.07 -13.07
C ARG A 94 7.67 30.62 -12.76
N ALA A 95 8.80 30.39 -12.10
CA ALA A 95 9.24 29.03 -11.72
C ALA A 95 8.22 28.34 -10.80
N GLY A 96 7.57 29.11 -9.92
CA GLY A 96 6.80 28.58 -8.81
C GLY A 96 7.71 28.02 -7.71
N GLY A 97 7.10 27.35 -6.74
CA GLY A 97 7.79 26.71 -5.62
C GLY A 97 7.23 27.14 -4.27
N ILE A 98 8.06 27.01 -3.23
CA ILE A 98 7.72 27.32 -1.85
C ILE A 98 8.68 28.39 -1.32
N ASP A 99 8.12 29.47 -0.76
CA ASP A 99 8.85 30.47 0.01
C ASP A 99 8.34 30.50 1.45
N LYS A 100 9.21 30.79 2.42
CA LYS A 100 8.94 30.66 3.86
C LYS A 100 9.22 31.98 4.56
N PHE A 101 8.25 32.52 5.32
CA PHE A 101 8.44 33.73 6.13
C PHE A 101 7.95 33.54 7.56
N SER A 102 8.52 34.26 8.53
CA SER A 102 8.25 34.03 9.96
C SER A 102 7.44 35.14 10.61
N VAL A 103 6.46 34.74 11.43
CA VAL A 103 5.53 35.61 12.15
C VAL A 103 5.57 35.27 13.63
N THR A 104 5.75 36.27 14.48
CA THR A 104 5.54 36.15 15.92
C THR A 104 4.10 36.50 16.28
N ILE A 105 3.48 35.68 17.12
CA ILE A 105 2.13 35.85 17.65
C ILE A 105 2.21 36.04 19.17
N ASP A 106 1.79 37.20 19.67
CA ASP A 106 1.81 37.62 21.07
C ASP A 106 0.37 37.66 21.63
N ALA A 107 0.14 37.07 22.81
CA ALA A 107 -1.20 37.00 23.44
C ALA A 107 -1.55 38.19 24.35
N GLY A 108 -0.61 39.12 24.51
CA GLY A 108 -0.70 40.32 25.33
C GLY A 108 -0.49 40.05 26.83
N SER A 109 0.41 40.80 27.45
CA SER A 109 0.77 40.69 28.89
C SER A 109 -0.34 41.16 29.87
N ALA A 110 -1.62 41.06 29.49
CA ALA A 110 -2.79 41.47 30.27
C ALA A 110 -3.21 40.45 31.34
N TYR A 111 -2.66 39.24 31.33
CA TYR A 111 -3.13 38.10 32.13
C TYR A 111 -2.59 38.08 33.58
N ARG A 112 -2.94 39.08 34.40
CA ARG A 112 -2.69 39.07 35.86
C ARG A 112 -3.95 38.85 36.68
N LEU A 113 -4.39 37.58 36.75
CA LEU A 113 -5.42 37.15 37.72
C LEU A 113 -4.84 37.00 39.12
N SER A 114 -5.47 37.59 40.13
CA SER A 114 -5.04 37.52 41.53
C SER A 114 -5.74 36.37 42.29
N GLY A 115 -5.00 35.32 42.64
CA GLY A 115 -5.52 34.18 43.40
C GLY A 115 -4.45 33.46 44.24
N PRO A 116 -4.82 32.50 45.11
CA PRO A 116 -3.89 31.81 46.01
C PRO A 116 -2.82 30.98 45.26
N ALA A 117 -1.57 31.08 45.70
CA ALA A 117 -0.36 30.71 44.95
C ALA A 117 -0.07 29.19 44.81
N GLY A 118 -1.08 28.33 44.87
CA GLY A 118 -0.91 26.86 44.80
C GLY A 118 -1.47 26.17 43.55
N VAL A 119 -2.44 26.78 42.85
CA VAL A 119 -3.22 26.09 41.79
C VAL A 119 -2.91 26.63 40.38
N PHE A 120 -2.42 27.86 40.26
CA PHE A 120 -2.26 28.54 38.98
C PHE A 120 -0.90 28.34 38.28
N GLN A 121 0.11 27.80 38.97
CA GLN A 121 1.39 27.43 38.33
C GLN A 121 1.20 26.28 37.34
N THR A 122 0.46 25.23 37.71
CA THR A 122 0.20 24.08 36.84
C THR A 122 -0.63 24.48 35.62
N LEU A 123 -1.75 25.18 35.82
CA LEU A 123 -2.65 25.55 34.72
C LEU A 123 -1.96 26.44 33.67
N LEU A 124 -1.01 27.29 34.08
CA LEU A 124 -0.24 28.14 33.18
C LEU A 124 0.81 27.35 32.39
N HIS A 125 1.45 26.34 33.00
CA HIS A 125 2.33 25.41 32.28
C HIS A 125 1.54 24.54 31.29
N THR A 126 0.39 24.00 31.69
CA THR A 126 -0.47 23.20 30.80
C THR A 126 -0.97 24.04 29.62
N LEU A 127 -1.30 25.33 29.82
CA LEU A 127 -1.67 26.20 28.71
C LEU A 127 -0.46 26.49 27.79
N ALA A 128 0.71 26.82 28.34
CA ALA A 128 1.92 27.08 27.54
C ALA A 128 2.35 25.85 26.71
N GLN A 129 2.23 24.65 27.27
CA GLN A 129 2.50 23.38 26.57
C GLN A 129 1.47 23.03 25.49
N LEU A 130 0.23 23.53 25.58
CA LEU A 130 -0.82 23.27 24.59
C LEU A 130 -0.74 24.16 23.33
N ILE A 131 0.11 25.20 23.35
CA ILE A 131 0.33 26.14 22.23
C ILE A 131 1.83 26.46 22.01
N GLY A 132 2.73 25.55 22.40
CA GLY A 132 4.16 25.61 22.02
C GLY A 132 4.98 26.76 22.62
N LEU A 133 4.51 27.41 23.70
CA LEU A 133 5.16 28.59 24.27
C LEU A 133 6.33 28.24 25.20
N SER A 134 7.56 28.23 24.69
CA SER A 134 8.79 28.08 25.48
C SER A 134 9.24 29.37 26.19
N GLY A 135 8.29 30.11 26.77
CA GLY A 135 8.52 31.41 27.42
C GLY A 135 7.21 32.18 27.62
N PRO A 136 7.21 33.25 28.42
CA PRO A 136 6.02 34.08 28.57
C PRO A 136 5.75 34.89 27.29
N ASP A 137 4.48 34.83 26.88
CA ASP A 137 3.75 35.80 26.04
C ASP A 137 3.94 35.77 24.49
N SER A 138 4.87 35.01 23.87
CA SER A 138 5.04 34.99 22.39
C SER A 138 5.41 33.65 21.73
N LEU A 139 4.70 33.28 20.64
CA LEU A 139 4.96 32.12 19.76
C LEU A 139 5.62 32.57 18.44
N LEU A 140 6.50 31.77 17.86
CA LEU A 140 6.97 31.94 16.46
C LEU A 140 6.26 30.92 15.56
N VAL A 141 5.78 31.37 14.41
CA VAL A 141 5.09 30.56 13.39
C VAL A 141 5.77 30.80 12.05
N MET A 142 6.17 29.73 11.37
CA MET A 142 6.56 29.77 9.96
C MET A 142 5.30 29.75 9.09
N VAL A 143 5.27 30.60 8.07
CA VAL A 143 4.20 30.68 7.08
C VAL A 143 4.77 30.31 5.73
N THR A 144 4.31 29.17 5.22
CA THR A 144 4.70 28.61 3.92
C THR A 144 3.78 29.17 2.83
N ALA A 145 4.36 29.88 1.86
CA ALA A 145 3.66 30.38 0.69
C ALA A 145 4.05 29.54 -0.54
N SER A 146 3.13 28.70 -1.01
CA SER A 146 3.28 28.00 -2.28
C SER A 146 2.79 28.90 -3.42
N VAL A 147 3.59 28.99 -4.49
CA VAL A 147 3.25 29.68 -5.74
C VAL A 147 3.21 28.63 -6.84
N ALA A 148 2.03 28.42 -7.45
CA ALA A 148 1.96 27.66 -8.70
C ALA A 148 2.65 28.47 -9.81
N GLY A 149 3.66 27.88 -10.46
CA GLY A 149 4.45 28.54 -11.50
C GLY A 149 3.63 28.93 -12.73
N ILE A 150 3.96 30.08 -13.32
CA ILE A 150 3.21 30.68 -14.43
C ILE A 150 4.03 30.57 -15.72
N ASN A 151 4.10 29.36 -16.28
CA ASN A 151 4.63 29.13 -17.64
C ASN A 151 3.49 29.14 -18.70
N ARG A 152 3.79 29.60 -19.92
CA ARG A 152 2.82 29.81 -21.00
C ARG A 152 3.21 29.14 -22.32
N ARG A 153 3.31 27.80 -22.31
CA ARG A 153 3.41 26.83 -23.44
C ARG A 153 3.70 27.42 -24.85
N PRO A 154 4.78 26.99 -25.52
CA PRO A 154 5.21 27.55 -26.80
C PRO A 154 4.21 27.31 -27.93
N THR A 155 4.24 28.23 -28.91
CA THR A 155 3.40 28.19 -30.11
C THR A 155 4.22 27.73 -31.31
N ALA A 156 3.88 26.55 -31.83
CA ALA A 156 4.47 25.98 -33.03
C ALA A 156 3.71 26.40 -34.32
N VAL A 157 4.41 26.47 -35.45
CA VAL A 157 3.89 26.97 -36.73
C VAL A 157 4.20 26.01 -37.90
N ALA A 158 3.17 25.67 -38.67
CA ALA A 158 3.25 24.63 -39.71
C ALA A 158 4.14 25.02 -40.91
N ASP A 159 4.93 24.06 -41.40
CA ASP A 159 5.98 24.25 -42.39
C ASP A 159 5.70 23.59 -43.74
N GLY A 160 6.44 24.03 -44.78
CA GLY A 160 6.33 23.48 -46.13
C GLY A 160 7.64 23.50 -46.92
N TYR A 161 8.04 22.33 -47.45
CA TYR A 161 9.27 22.14 -48.23
C TYR A 161 8.99 21.39 -49.56
N THR A 162 9.93 21.48 -50.50
CA THR A 162 9.81 20.85 -51.83
C THR A 162 11.12 20.18 -52.23
N THR A 163 11.06 18.96 -52.77
CA THR A 163 12.22 18.24 -53.32
C THR A 163 11.87 17.47 -54.60
N SER A 164 12.83 16.73 -55.15
CA SER A 164 12.59 15.71 -56.18
C SER A 164 12.72 14.32 -55.59
N GLU A 165 12.06 13.36 -56.24
CA GLU A 165 12.20 11.91 -56.04
C GLU A 165 13.67 11.50 -55.80
N GLY A 166 13.94 10.72 -54.75
CA GLY A 166 15.28 10.29 -54.36
C GLY A 166 16.25 11.40 -53.87
N VAL A 167 15.83 12.65 -53.71
CA VAL A 167 16.68 13.77 -53.28
C VAL A 167 16.31 14.25 -51.87
N PRO A 168 17.22 14.15 -50.87
CA PRO A 168 16.98 14.69 -49.53
C PRO A 168 16.80 16.20 -49.50
N VAL A 169 16.02 16.69 -48.54
CA VAL A 169 15.84 18.12 -48.22
C VAL A 169 16.15 18.38 -46.75
N THR A 170 16.67 19.56 -46.46
CA THR A 170 17.08 19.97 -45.10
C THR A 170 16.50 21.33 -44.74
N GLY A 171 16.09 21.51 -43.49
CA GLY A 171 15.57 22.78 -42.97
C GLY A 171 15.80 22.92 -41.46
N ASN A 172 15.14 23.90 -40.85
CA ASN A 172 15.02 24.01 -39.40
C ASN A 172 13.59 24.44 -39.07
N LEU A 173 12.91 23.71 -38.18
CA LEU A 173 11.50 23.89 -37.86
C LEU A 173 11.28 25.07 -36.90
N LEU A 174 12.12 25.19 -35.86
CA LEU A 174 12.07 26.25 -34.84
C LEU A 174 12.31 27.68 -35.38
N ALA A 175 12.57 27.83 -36.68
CA ALA A 175 12.85 29.12 -37.33
C ALA A 175 11.62 30.03 -37.46
N ASN A 176 10.40 29.49 -37.29
CA ASN A 176 9.13 30.21 -37.37
C ASN A 176 8.34 30.22 -36.03
N ASP A 177 8.78 29.42 -35.06
CA ASP A 177 8.14 29.17 -33.77
C ASP A 177 8.42 30.27 -32.74
N THR A 178 7.53 30.41 -31.75
CA THR A 178 7.68 31.44 -30.71
C THR A 178 7.21 30.99 -29.34
N ASP A 179 7.98 31.33 -28.32
CA ASP A 179 7.56 31.23 -26.93
C ASP A 179 7.00 32.57 -26.36
N PRO A 180 5.88 32.58 -25.61
CA PRO A 180 5.32 33.79 -25.00
C PRO A 180 6.07 34.40 -23.81
N ASP A 181 6.93 33.64 -23.12
CA ASP A 181 7.85 34.09 -22.06
C ASP A 181 9.29 34.34 -22.58
N ALA A 182 9.57 33.82 -23.79
CA ALA A 182 10.81 33.91 -24.58
C ALA A 182 11.91 32.93 -24.17
N ASP A 183 11.53 31.76 -23.65
CA ASP A 183 12.44 30.69 -23.25
C ASP A 183 13.01 29.87 -24.44
N PRO A 184 14.13 29.12 -24.24
CA PRO A 184 14.83 28.42 -25.32
C PRO A 184 14.04 27.23 -25.88
N LEU A 185 13.63 27.34 -27.15
CA LEU A 185 12.86 26.29 -27.83
C LEU A 185 13.71 25.10 -28.27
N THR A 186 13.09 23.92 -28.23
CA THR A 186 13.65 22.64 -28.68
C THR A 186 12.59 21.80 -29.41
N ALA A 187 12.98 20.96 -30.38
CA ALA A 187 12.04 20.22 -31.24
C ALA A 187 12.12 18.69 -31.05
N SER A 188 10.97 18.03 -31.19
CA SER A 188 10.80 16.56 -31.14
C SER A 188 9.93 16.06 -32.29
N LEU A 189 10.22 14.86 -32.83
CA LEU A 189 9.44 14.24 -33.91
C LEU A 189 8.31 13.39 -33.31
N GLU A 190 7.07 13.69 -33.67
CA GLU A 190 5.87 13.07 -33.10
C GLU A 190 5.38 11.90 -33.99
N VAL A 191 5.27 12.15 -35.30
CA VAL A 191 4.87 11.15 -36.30
C VAL A 191 5.78 11.34 -37.51
N ASN A 192 6.47 10.27 -37.93
CA ASN A 192 7.36 10.30 -39.09
C ASN A 192 6.57 10.38 -40.41
N ALA A 193 7.27 10.67 -41.50
CA ALA A 193 6.66 10.73 -42.82
C ALA A 193 6.26 9.34 -43.34
N THR A 194 5.33 9.28 -44.32
CA THR A 194 4.73 8.02 -44.78
C THR A 194 5.45 7.44 -46.00
N HIS A 195 6.18 8.26 -46.75
CA HIS A 195 6.90 7.86 -47.98
C HIS A 195 8.34 8.44 -47.97
N GLY A 196 8.95 8.47 -46.79
CA GLY A 196 10.30 8.97 -46.57
C GLY A 196 10.68 8.96 -45.10
N ILE A 197 11.97 9.17 -44.81
CA ILE A 197 12.52 9.12 -43.45
C ILE A 197 12.96 10.52 -43.03
N VAL A 198 12.44 10.98 -41.89
CA VAL A 198 12.90 12.19 -41.19
C VAL A 198 13.96 11.82 -40.14
N ALA A 199 15.05 12.57 -40.11
CA ALA A 199 15.92 12.75 -38.94
C ALA A 199 15.80 14.21 -38.48
N LEU A 200 15.51 14.43 -37.19
CA LEU A 200 15.31 15.75 -36.58
C LEU A 200 16.22 15.89 -35.36
N ASP A 201 17.05 16.94 -35.36
CA ASP A 201 17.89 17.35 -34.26
C ASP A 201 17.12 18.27 -33.29
N ARG A 202 17.53 18.27 -32.01
CA ARG A 202 16.83 19.00 -30.93
C ARG A 202 16.81 20.52 -31.12
N ASP A 203 17.74 21.07 -31.90
CA ASP A 203 17.78 22.51 -32.26
C ASP A 203 16.81 22.89 -33.40
N GLY A 204 15.97 21.94 -33.84
CA GLY A 204 15.02 22.11 -34.93
C GLY A 204 15.56 21.73 -36.31
N GLY A 205 16.87 21.53 -36.46
CA GLY A 205 17.49 21.13 -37.72
C GLY A 205 17.03 19.75 -38.18
N PHE A 206 16.69 19.57 -39.45
CA PHE A 206 16.22 18.25 -39.93
C PHE A 206 16.70 17.90 -41.33
N ILE A 207 16.66 16.60 -41.62
CA ILE A 207 16.85 16.00 -42.94
C ILE A 207 15.66 15.08 -43.24
N TYR A 208 14.93 15.31 -44.32
CA TYR A 208 13.96 14.36 -44.88
C TYR A 208 14.53 13.74 -46.14
N THR A 209 14.48 12.41 -46.24
CA THR A 209 14.83 11.65 -47.45
C THR A 209 13.57 10.95 -47.98
N PRO A 210 13.07 11.29 -49.19
CA PRO A 210 11.95 10.56 -49.79
C PRO A 210 12.35 9.13 -50.14
N GLU A 211 11.37 8.23 -50.16
CA GLU A 211 11.53 6.89 -50.72
C GLU A 211 11.94 6.95 -52.20
N GLN A 212 12.60 5.89 -52.65
CA GLN A 212 12.94 5.73 -54.06
C GLN A 212 11.65 5.58 -54.89
N ASP A 213 11.63 6.20 -56.07
CA ASP A 213 10.52 6.21 -57.03
C ASP A 213 9.19 6.85 -56.50
N PHE A 214 9.18 7.42 -55.28
CA PHE A 214 8.02 8.14 -54.74
C PHE A 214 7.89 9.56 -55.30
N SER A 215 6.65 9.94 -55.65
CA SER A 215 6.28 11.32 -55.96
C SER A 215 4.86 11.65 -55.52
N GLY A 216 4.65 12.87 -55.01
CA GLY A 216 3.39 13.29 -54.41
C GLY A 216 3.58 14.30 -53.29
N THR A 217 2.60 14.35 -52.38
CA THR A 217 2.73 15.05 -51.10
C THR A 217 2.93 14.01 -50.00
N ASP A 218 3.93 14.23 -49.17
CA ASP A 218 4.20 13.48 -47.95
C ASP A 218 4.28 14.47 -46.77
N GLY A 219 4.30 13.99 -45.53
CA GLY A 219 4.34 14.90 -44.39
C GLY A 219 4.47 14.20 -43.05
N PHE A 220 4.99 14.93 -42.08
CA PHE A 220 5.29 14.48 -40.73
C PHE A 220 4.80 15.51 -39.71
N THR A 221 4.75 15.16 -38.43
CA THR A 221 4.42 16.12 -37.35
C THR A 221 5.50 16.19 -36.29
N TYR A 222 5.73 17.39 -35.78
CA TYR A 222 6.68 17.68 -34.71
C TYR A 222 5.99 18.42 -33.56
N THR A 223 6.65 18.42 -32.40
CA THR A 223 6.28 19.18 -31.21
C THR A 223 7.45 20.06 -30.76
N VAL A 224 7.14 21.17 -30.10
CA VAL A 224 8.10 22.18 -29.64
C VAL A 224 8.03 22.27 -28.12
N SER A 225 9.16 22.29 -27.42
CA SER A 225 9.22 22.49 -25.98
C SER A 225 10.15 23.62 -25.56
N ASP A 226 9.68 24.41 -24.60
CA ASP A 226 10.42 25.43 -23.83
C ASP A 226 11.27 24.81 -22.69
N GLY A 227 11.15 23.49 -22.45
CA GLY A 227 11.76 22.76 -21.33
C GLY A 227 10.79 22.38 -20.19
N ILE A 228 9.57 22.93 -20.17
CA ILE A 228 8.56 22.79 -19.11
C ILE A 228 7.19 22.35 -19.68
N ALA A 229 6.83 22.85 -20.87
CA ALA A 229 5.61 22.58 -21.60
C ALA A 229 5.90 22.27 -23.08
N VAL A 230 4.95 21.62 -23.74
CA VAL A 230 5.09 21.15 -25.12
C VAL A 230 3.95 21.69 -25.98
N SER A 231 4.21 22.16 -27.19
CA SER A 231 3.20 22.64 -28.13
C SER A 231 2.23 21.52 -28.53
N PRO A 232 1.04 21.84 -29.08
CA PRO A 232 0.29 20.89 -29.90
C PRO A 232 1.15 20.39 -31.08
N ALA A 233 0.93 19.15 -31.50
CA ALA A 233 1.59 18.58 -32.67
C ALA A 233 1.28 19.39 -33.93
N THR A 234 2.33 19.75 -34.66
CA THR A 234 2.31 20.70 -35.78
C THR A 234 2.88 20.04 -37.03
N SER A 235 2.28 20.31 -38.19
CA SER A 235 2.59 19.58 -39.43
C SER A 235 3.67 20.22 -40.29
N VAL A 236 4.48 19.36 -40.91
CA VAL A 236 5.43 19.71 -41.97
C VAL A 236 4.99 19.02 -43.25
N THR A 237 4.80 19.79 -44.32
CA THR A 237 4.36 19.27 -45.63
C THR A 237 5.52 19.21 -46.61
N ILE A 238 5.83 18.04 -47.15
CA ILE A 238 6.85 17.86 -48.19
C ILE A 238 6.18 17.58 -49.53
N THR A 239 6.56 18.31 -50.59
CA THR A 239 6.13 17.98 -51.97
C THR A 239 7.31 17.40 -52.74
N VAL A 240 7.17 16.15 -53.21
CA VAL A 240 8.19 15.40 -53.93
C VAL A 240 7.80 15.33 -55.42
N ALA A 241 8.59 15.98 -56.27
CA ALA A 241 8.37 16.00 -57.72
C ALA A 241 8.96 14.75 -58.40
N SER A 242 8.19 14.13 -59.29
CA SER A 242 8.59 12.94 -60.06
C SER A 242 9.67 13.20 -61.09
N LEU A 243 10.47 12.16 -61.34
CA LEU A 243 11.39 12.06 -62.47
C LEU A 243 10.74 11.27 -63.64
N PRO A 244 11.30 11.31 -64.86
CA PRO A 244 10.70 10.67 -66.03
C PRO A 244 11.16 9.21 -66.22
N ASP A 245 10.25 8.27 -65.97
CA ASP A 245 10.48 6.82 -66.00
C ASP A 245 10.76 6.21 -67.41
N PRO A 246 11.54 5.11 -67.50
CA PRO A 246 11.65 4.28 -68.71
C PRO A 246 10.52 3.23 -68.83
N VAL A 247 10.06 2.97 -70.06
CA VAL A 247 8.79 2.25 -70.34
C VAL A 247 8.88 0.70 -70.23
N PRO A 248 7.94 0.01 -69.54
CA PRO A 248 7.84 -1.47 -69.45
C PRO A 248 6.78 -2.14 -70.36
N ASP A 249 6.72 -3.49 -70.35
CA ASP A 249 5.80 -4.39 -71.12
C ASP A 249 4.66 -5.03 -70.23
N PRO A 250 3.56 -5.62 -70.79
CA PRO A 250 2.25 -5.69 -70.08
C PRO A 250 1.43 -7.02 -69.98
N VAL A 251 0.72 -7.24 -68.83
CA VAL A 251 -0.73 -7.66 -68.60
C VAL A 251 -1.23 -9.09 -69.03
N PRO A 252 -2.01 -9.93 -68.24
CA PRO A 252 -3.51 -9.80 -67.97
C PRO A 252 -4.21 -10.54 -66.74
N GLU A 253 -5.57 -10.42 -66.61
CA GLU A 253 -6.57 -10.85 -65.54
C GLU A 253 -7.81 -11.68 -66.08
N PRO A 254 -9.02 -11.96 -65.43
CA PRO A 254 -9.64 -11.82 -64.07
C PRO A 254 -10.13 -13.19 -63.42
N ASP A 255 -11.33 -13.58 -62.84
CA ASP A 255 -12.78 -13.15 -62.70
C ASP A 255 -13.59 -13.98 -61.58
N PRO A 256 -14.82 -13.62 -61.06
CA PRO A 256 -15.43 -14.18 -59.78
C PRO A 256 -16.97 -14.61 -59.69
N ALA A 257 -17.49 -14.97 -58.46
CA ALA A 257 -18.91 -14.80 -57.90
C ALA A 257 -19.85 -16.06 -57.50
N PRO A 258 -21.19 -15.99 -57.13
CA PRO A 258 -21.72 -16.38 -55.75
C PRO A 258 -23.18 -17.02 -55.51
N VAL A 259 -23.53 -17.50 -54.27
CA VAL A 259 -24.88 -17.47 -53.50
C VAL A 259 -26.15 -18.26 -54.03
N PRO A 260 -27.35 -18.60 -53.36
CA PRO A 260 -28.03 -18.36 -52.02
C PRO A 260 -28.74 -19.59 -51.25
N ASP A 261 -29.71 -19.32 -50.32
CA ASP A 261 -30.35 -20.14 -49.20
C ASP A 261 -31.93 -20.32 -49.28
N PRO A 262 -32.86 -20.41 -48.24
CA PRO A 262 -32.86 -20.73 -46.76
C PRO A 262 -33.87 -21.82 -46.09
N PRO A 263 -35.11 -21.58 -45.50
CA PRO A 263 -35.70 -22.28 -44.28
C PRO A 263 -37.14 -22.94 -44.46
N PRO A 264 -38.10 -23.24 -43.49
CA PRO A 264 -38.27 -23.10 -41.99
C PRO A 264 -39.01 -24.29 -41.19
N ALA A 265 -39.72 -24.07 -40.04
CA ALA A 265 -40.38 -25.05 -39.09
C ALA A 265 -41.85 -24.70 -38.59
N PRO A 266 -42.59 -25.54 -37.78
CA PRO A 266 -43.13 -25.14 -36.42
C PRO A 266 -43.57 -26.25 -35.37
N ASP A 267 -44.03 -25.85 -34.15
CA ASP A 267 -44.38 -26.61 -32.88
C ASP A 267 -45.93 -26.78 -32.57
N PRO A 268 -46.55 -26.80 -31.31
CA PRO A 268 -46.18 -27.06 -29.86
C PRO A 268 -47.26 -27.79 -28.91
N VAL A 269 -47.11 -27.77 -27.54
CA VAL A 269 -48.14 -27.78 -26.40
C VAL A 269 -48.68 -29.16 -25.80
N PRO A 270 -49.13 -29.40 -24.50
CA PRO A 270 -48.90 -28.87 -23.09
C PRO A 270 -48.70 -29.92 -21.89
N ASP A 271 -48.65 -29.42 -20.63
CA ASP A 271 -48.53 -30.05 -19.26
C ASP A 271 -49.78 -30.68 -18.55
N PRO A 272 -49.62 -31.45 -17.43
CA PRO A 272 -50.15 -31.04 -16.06
C PRO A 272 -49.40 -31.57 -14.78
N ALA A 273 -49.78 -31.13 -13.55
CA ALA A 273 -49.24 -31.47 -12.20
C ALA A 273 -50.36 -31.69 -11.11
N PRO A 274 -50.19 -31.79 -9.75
CA PRO A 274 -49.02 -32.01 -8.83
C PRO A 274 -49.23 -33.01 -7.61
N GLU A 275 -48.26 -33.10 -6.66
CA GLU A 275 -48.33 -33.55 -5.21
C GLU A 275 -48.64 -35.03 -4.82
N PRO A 276 -48.41 -35.54 -3.55
CA PRO A 276 -47.91 -34.93 -2.29
C PRO A 276 -46.76 -35.70 -1.53
N ASP A 277 -46.44 -35.30 -0.28
CA ASP A 277 -45.33 -35.75 0.62
C ASP A 277 -45.74 -36.63 1.87
N PRO A 278 -44.83 -37.44 2.48
CA PRO A 278 -45.08 -38.09 3.79
C PRO A 278 -43.88 -38.24 4.81
N ALA A 279 -43.72 -37.27 5.73
CA ALA A 279 -43.49 -37.46 7.20
C ALA A 279 -42.14 -38.05 7.78
N PRO A 280 -41.79 -37.76 9.07
CA PRO A 280 -40.40 -37.85 9.59
C PRO A 280 -40.06 -39.04 10.52
N VAL A 281 -38.78 -39.10 10.92
CA VAL A 281 -38.14 -40.05 11.87
C VAL A 281 -37.77 -39.31 13.18
N PRO A 282 -37.83 -39.93 14.39
CA PRO A 282 -37.64 -39.24 15.67
C PRO A 282 -36.23 -39.30 16.27
N ASP A 283 -35.87 -38.25 17.02
CA ASP A 283 -34.56 -38.04 17.67
C ASP A 283 -34.35 -38.74 19.03
N PRO A 284 -33.08 -38.90 19.47
CA PRO A 284 -32.72 -39.33 20.83
C PRO A 284 -33.07 -38.30 21.93
N PRO A 285 -33.11 -38.71 23.21
CA PRO A 285 -33.56 -37.84 24.31
C PRO A 285 -32.57 -36.71 24.64
N PRO A 286 -33.06 -35.54 25.11
CA PRO A 286 -32.23 -34.35 25.31
C PRO A 286 -31.31 -34.44 26.54
N ALA A 287 -30.19 -33.72 26.46
CA ALA A 287 -29.42 -33.26 27.62
C ALA A 287 -30.25 -32.25 28.45
N PRO A 288 -29.97 -32.06 29.76
CA PRO A 288 -30.73 -31.12 30.59
C PRO A 288 -30.65 -29.68 30.06
N ASP A 289 -31.77 -28.97 30.10
CA ASP A 289 -31.94 -27.66 29.46
C ASP A 289 -30.94 -26.60 29.99
N PRO A 290 -30.21 -25.89 29.11
CA PRO A 290 -29.61 -24.62 29.49
C PRO A 290 -30.71 -23.61 29.79
N VAL A 291 -30.55 -22.81 30.85
CA VAL A 291 -31.47 -21.70 31.14
C VAL A 291 -31.38 -20.69 29.99
N PRO A 292 -32.51 -20.22 29.42
CA PRO A 292 -32.49 -19.29 28.29
C PRO A 292 -31.60 -18.06 28.54
N ALA A 293 -30.93 -17.60 27.48
CA ALA A 293 -30.30 -16.29 27.45
C ALA A 293 -31.32 -15.17 27.77
N PRO A 294 -30.87 -13.99 28.22
CA PRO A 294 -31.73 -12.81 28.29
C PRO A 294 -32.36 -12.50 26.92
N ASP A 295 -33.51 -11.83 26.94
CA ASP A 295 -34.36 -11.54 25.79
C ASP A 295 -33.56 -10.99 24.57
N PRO A 296 -33.49 -11.71 23.42
CA PRO A 296 -32.71 -11.28 22.27
C PRO A 296 -33.31 -10.08 21.52
N ASP A 297 -34.49 -9.59 21.91
CA ASP A 297 -35.02 -8.30 21.44
C ASP A 297 -34.49 -7.10 22.27
N ALA A 298 -33.73 -7.35 23.35
CA ALA A 298 -33.05 -6.32 24.13
C ALA A 298 -31.72 -5.90 23.49
N ALA A 299 -31.80 -5.13 22.41
CA ALA A 299 -30.64 -4.64 21.64
C ALA A 299 -29.53 -4.05 22.55
N GLY A 300 -28.31 -4.57 22.39
CA GLY A 300 -27.13 -4.18 23.18
C GLY A 300 -26.96 -4.90 24.53
N ALA A 301 -27.82 -5.86 24.89
CA ALA A 301 -27.62 -6.70 26.07
C ALA A 301 -26.52 -7.76 25.82
N ASN A 302 -25.62 -7.94 26.79
CA ASN A 302 -24.66 -9.05 26.78
C ASN A 302 -25.41 -10.38 26.97
N LEU A 303 -25.20 -11.31 26.05
CA LEU A 303 -25.86 -12.61 26.00
C LEU A 303 -25.22 -13.63 26.98
N LEU A 304 -24.03 -13.31 27.52
CA LEU A 304 -23.32 -14.14 28.51
C LEU A 304 -23.79 -13.84 29.94
N GLN A 305 -23.92 -14.91 30.73
CA GLN A 305 -24.20 -14.85 32.16
C GLN A 305 -22.90 -14.72 32.95
N ASN A 306 -22.90 -13.90 34.02
CA ASN A 306 -21.74 -13.63 34.88
C ASN A 306 -20.44 -13.33 34.07
N PRO A 307 -20.46 -12.34 33.16
CA PRO A 307 -19.32 -12.04 32.27
C PRO A 307 -18.12 -11.43 33.00
N THR A 308 -18.37 -10.67 34.07
CA THR A 308 -17.37 -10.00 34.92
C THR A 308 -16.89 -10.86 36.09
N PHE A 309 -17.23 -12.16 36.11
CA PHE A 309 -16.86 -13.16 37.13
C PHE A 309 -17.15 -12.75 38.59
N THR A 310 -18.12 -11.85 38.81
CA THR A 310 -18.47 -11.30 40.13
C THR A 310 -19.05 -12.35 41.07
N ASP A 311 -19.75 -13.34 40.51
CA ASP A 311 -20.24 -14.52 41.22
C ASP A 311 -19.31 -15.74 40.96
N GLY A 312 -18.00 -15.48 40.80
CA GLY A 312 -16.96 -16.46 40.54
C GLY A 312 -17.10 -17.11 39.16
N LEU A 313 -16.99 -18.44 39.11
CA LEU A 313 -17.19 -19.25 37.89
C LEU A 313 -18.65 -19.71 37.71
N SER A 314 -19.64 -19.08 38.36
CA SER A 314 -21.04 -19.43 38.10
C SER A 314 -21.42 -19.15 36.64
N SER A 315 -22.24 -20.03 36.06
CA SER A 315 -22.57 -20.12 34.63
C SER A 315 -21.41 -20.38 33.65
N TRP A 316 -20.16 -20.56 34.13
CA TRP A 316 -19.03 -20.99 33.32
C TRP A 316 -18.64 -22.44 33.64
N SER A 317 -18.31 -23.24 32.61
CA SER A 317 -17.57 -24.49 32.80
C SER A 317 -16.07 -24.22 32.71
N ALA A 318 -15.25 -24.99 33.43
CA ALA A 318 -13.81 -24.80 33.52
C ALA A 318 -13.05 -26.13 33.45
N SER A 319 -11.88 -26.11 32.83
CA SER A 319 -10.95 -27.24 32.67
C SER A 319 -9.50 -26.76 32.83
N GLY A 320 -8.61 -27.64 33.30
CA GLY A 320 -7.25 -27.26 33.69
C GLY A 320 -7.19 -26.44 34.98
N ALA A 321 -6.12 -25.67 35.17
CA ALA A 321 -5.91 -24.89 36.38
C ALA A 321 -6.54 -23.48 36.29
N VAL A 322 -7.81 -23.38 36.67
CA VAL A 322 -8.58 -22.13 36.71
C VAL A 322 -8.86 -21.68 38.15
N SER A 323 -8.71 -20.39 38.44
CA SER A 323 -9.08 -19.79 39.73
C SER A 323 -9.72 -18.40 39.57
N VAL A 324 -10.38 -17.91 40.62
CA VAL A 324 -10.87 -16.52 40.69
C VAL A 324 -9.75 -15.64 41.26
N ALA A 325 -9.55 -14.45 40.71
CA ALA A 325 -8.50 -13.54 41.16
C ALA A 325 -8.70 -13.12 42.63
N THR A 326 -7.67 -13.28 43.47
CA THR A 326 -7.74 -13.00 44.91
C THR A 326 -7.27 -11.60 45.30
N ASP A 327 -6.52 -10.94 44.42
CA ASP A 327 -5.61 -9.84 44.79
C ASP A 327 -6.22 -8.45 44.59
N GLY A 328 -7.55 -8.36 44.65
CA GLY A 328 -8.32 -7.10 44.57
C GLY A 328 -8.77 -6.69 43.16
N GLY A 329 -8.32 -7.39 42.12
CA GLY A 329 -8.92 -7.32 40.78
C GLY A 329 -10.19 -8.17 40.67
N GLN A 330 -11.13 -7.78 39.81
CA GLN A 330 -12.26 -8.63 39.40
C GLN A 330 -11.83 -9.43 38.17
N GLY A 331 -12.00 -10.75 38.20
CA GLY A 331 -11.61 -11.61 37.08
C GLY A 331 -11.26 -13.04 37.47
N VAL A 332 -10.79 -13.80 36.48
CA VAL A 332 -10.32 -15.19 36.60
C VAL A 332 -8.90 -15.34 36.06
N LEU A 333 -8.20 -16.35 36.56
CA LEU A 333 -6.83 -16.70 36.21
C LEU A 333 -6.82 -18.10 35.59
N LEU A 334 -6.28 -18.21 34.37
CA LEU A 334 -6.08 -19.44 33.61
C LEU A 334 -4.58 -19.75 33.60
N SER A 335 -4.14 -20.79 34.33
CA SER A 335 -2.71 -21.12 34.48
C SER A 335 -2.34 -22.32 33.61
N ALA A 336 -1.55 -22.10 32.56
CA ALA A 336 -1.09 -23.17 31.68
C ALA A 336 0.24 -23.79 32.16
N THR A 337 0.51 -25.02 31.73
CA THR A 337 1.79 -25.72 31.93
C THR A 337 2.35 -26.19 30.58
N ALA A 338 3.51 -26.84 30.59
CA ALA A 338 4.06 -27.50 29.41
C ALA A 338 3.18 -28.65 28.88
N THR A 339 2.32 -29.23 29.72
CA THR A 339 1.50 -30.42 29.40
C THR A 339 -0.01 -30.13 29.34
N ASP A 340 -0.48 -29.11 30.04
CA ASP A 340 -1.91 -28.87 30.31
C ASP A 340 -2.30 -27.43 29.98
N ASP A 341 -3.36 -27.27 29.23
CA ASP A 341 -4.06 -26.00 29.01
C ASP A 341 -5.01 -25.67 30.19
N ALA A 342 -5.42 -24.41 30.30
CA ALA A 342 -6.45 -23.98 31.24
C ALA A 342 -7.51 -23.16 30.51
N ARG A 343 -8.79 -23.55 30.59
CA ARG A 343 -9.86 -23.04 29.72
C ARG A 343 -11.17 -22.88 30.47
N ILE A 344 -11.91 -21.82 30.14
CA ILE A 344 -13.32 -21.61 30.49
C ILE A 344 -14.21 -21.61 29.24
N THR A 345 -15.46 -22.04 29.40
CA THR A 345 -16.45 -22.10 28.32
C THR A 345 -17.86 -21.77 28.81
N GLN A 346 -18.66 -21.07 27.99
CA GLN A 346 -20.10 -20.87 28.20
C GLN A 346 -20.83 -21.01 26.86
N ARG A 347 -21.88 -21.86 26.81
CA ARG A 347 -22.68 -22.05 25.60
C ARG A 347 -23.87 -21.10 25.57
N VAL A 348 -24.02 -20.39 24.46
CA VAL A 348 -25.11 -19.44 24.19
C VAL A 348 -26.06 -20.09 23.18
N THR A 349 -27.36 -19.91 23.37
CA THR A 349 -28.42 -20.50 22.54
C THR A 349 -29.52 -19.47 22.25
N GLY A 350 -30.30 -19.71 21.20
CA GLY A 350 -31.36 -18.79 20.76
C GLY A 350 -30.86 -17.63 19.89
N LEU A 351 -29.70 -17.78 19.24
CA LEU A 351 -29.20 -16.81 18.27
C LEU A 351 -30.12 -16.73 17.04
N LYS A 352 -30.19 -15.55 16.43
CA LYS A 352 -30.91 -15.33 15.17
C LYS A 352 -30.03 -15.84 14.01
N PRO A 353 -30.56 -16.57 13.01
CA PRO A 353 -29.80 -16.90 11.79
C PRO A 353 -29.40 -15.68 10.97
N GLN A 354 -28.38 -15.82 10.11
CA GLN A 354 -27.86 -14.79 9.19
C GLN A 354 -27.67 -13.42 9.85
N THR A 355 -27.16 -13.42 11.08
CA THR A 355 -27.05 -12.26 11.95
C THR A 355 -25.62 -12.10 12.47
N LEU A 356 -25.12 -10.87 12.45
CA LEU A 356 -23.82 -10.49 13.00
C LEU A 356 -23.85 -10.49 14.53
N TYR A 357 -22.82 -11.06 15.16
CA TYR A 357 -22.53 -10.94 16.58
C TYR A 357 -21.07 -10.54 16.79
N THR A 358 -20.80 -9.73 17.82
CA THR A 358 -19.44 -9.38 18.27
C THR A 358 -19.13 -10.06 19.59
N LEU A 359 -17.99 -10.76 19.65
CA LEU A 359 -17.38 -11.22 20.89
C LEU A 359 -16.19 -10.32 21.24
N SER A 360 -16.15 -9.83 22.47
CA SER A 360 -15.06 -9.06 23.06
C SER A 360 -14.60 -9.71 24.36
N VAL A 361 -13.29 -9.71 24.61
CA VAL A 361 -12.66 -10.26 25.81
C VAL A 361 -11.61 -9.28 26.31
N THR A 362 -11.68 -8.92 27.59
CA THR A 362 -10.65 -8.08 28.24
C THR A 362 -9.70 -8.97 29.03
N MET A 363 -8.43 -9.04 28.59
CA MET A 363 -7.43 -9.95 29.17
C MET A 363 -6.00 -9.41 29.19
N SER A 364 -5.13 -10.06 29.95
CA SER A 364 -3.67 -9.90 29.95
C SER A 364 -2.95 -11.22 30.18
N THR A 365 -1.70 -11.33 29.76
CA THR A 365 -0.82 -12.50 29.92
C THR A 365 0.34 -12.19 30.88
N THR A 366 0.90 -13.20 31.52
CA THR A 366 2.04 -13.06 32.44
C THR A 366 3.07 -14.15 32.21
N GLY A 367 4.34 -13.75 32.19
CA GLY A 367 5.52 -14.58 31.95
C GLY A 367 6.77 -13.99 32.61
N SER A 368 7.89 -14.68 32.46
CA SER A 368 9.24 -14.22 32.79
C SER A 368 9.75 -13.18 31.80
N GLU A 369 9.45 -13.38 30.51
CA GLU A 369 9.73 -12.47 29.41
C GLU A 369 8.41 -12.14 28.67
N PRO A 370 8.34 -11.03 27.90
CA PRO A 370 7.13 -10.62 27.17
C PRO A 370 6.88 -11.47 25.91
N SER A 371 6.86 -12.79 26.06
CA SER A 371 6.68 -13.78 24.99
C SER A 371 6.11 -15.13 25.46
N ASP A 372 5.95 -15.38 26.76
CA ASP A 372 5.82 -16.74 27.28
C ASP A 372 4.42 -17.37 27.01
N VAL A 373 3.34 -16.89 27.66
CA VAL A 373 2.01 -17.53 27.52
C VAL A 373 1.09 -16.79 26.56
N TRP A 374 0.45 -17.54 25.65
CA TRP A 374 -0.62 -17.06 24.77
C TRP A 374 -1.99 -17.14 25.47
N GLY A 375 -2.73 -16.02 25.47
CA GLY A 375 -4.17 -16.03 25.66
C GLY A 375 -4.86 -16.37 24.35
N VAL A 376 -5.73 -17.38 24.36
CA VAL A 376 -6.46 -17.86 23.17
C VAL A 376 -7.94 -17.91 23.49
N TRP A 377 -8.80 -17.45 22.59
CA TRP A 377 -10.22 -17.28 22.87
C TRP A 377 -11.04 -17.33 21.58
N GLY A 378 -12.37 -17.34 21.68
CA GLY A 378 -13.25 -17.29 20.51
C GLY A 378 -14.55 -18.08 20.66
N VAL A 379 -15.04 -18.62 19.55
CA VAL A 379 -16.26 -19.45 19.49
C VAL A 379 -15.97 -20.82 18.88
N VAL A 380 -16.63 -21.85 19.42
CA VAL A 380 -16.57 -23.23 18.93
C VAL A 380 -17.94 -23.92 19.02
N ASP A 381 -18.04 -25.17 18.54
CA ASP A 381 -19.22 -26.05 18.65
C ASP A 381 -20.51 -25.45 18.02
N GLY A 382 -20.39 -24.68 16.93
CA GLY A 382 -21.54 -24.13 16.17
C GLY A 382 -21.76 -24.86 14.84
N PRO A 383 -22.90 -24.66 14.15
CA PRO A 383 -23.07 -25.04 12.74
C PRO A 383 -22.54 -23.92 11.81
N GLN A 384 -21.38 -23.39 12.17
CA GLN A 384 -20.63 -22.30 11.53
C GLN A 384 -19.15 -22.56 11.81
N LEU A 385 -18.22 -21.93 11.09
CA LEU A 385 -16.80 -22.12 11.34
C LEU A 385 -16.40 -21.66 12.76
N ASP A 386 -15.51 -22.43 13.39
CA ASP A 386 -14.91 -22.11 14.69
C ASP A 386 -13.92 -20.94 14.50
N LYS A 387 -14.29 -19.72 14.92
CA LYS A 387 -13.39 -18.54 14.86
C LYS A 387 -12.71 -18.29 16.20
N THR A 388 -11.39 -18.20 16.16
CA THR A 388 -10.52 -17.92 17.30
C THR A 388 -9.96 -16.49 17.26
N GLY A 389 -9.22 -16.14 18.31
CA GLY A 389 -8.32 -15.00 18.43
C GLY A 389 -7.22 -15.34 19.44
N SER A 390 -6.04 -14.74 19.29
CA SER A 390 -4.92 -14.95 20.21
C SER A 390 -4.25 -13.62 20.60
N THR A 391 -3.57 -13.59 21.74
CA THR A 391 -2.83 -12.39 22.18
C THR A 391 -1.72 -12.71 23.17
N GLN A 392 -0.69 -11.87 23.16
CA GLN A 392 0.32 -11.77 24.21
C GLN A 392 0.46 -10.30 24.61
N SER A 393 0.02 -9.95 25.82
CA SER A 393 0.07 -8.58 26.33
C SER A 393 0.14 -8.58 27.86
N THR A 394 1.21 -8.03 28.41
CA THR A 394 1.36 -7.82 29.86
C THR A 394 0.44 -6.72 30.41
N SER A 395 -0.15 -5.92 29.52
CA SER A 395 -1.17 -4.92 29.84
C SER A 395 -2.58 -5.47 29.59
N LEU A 396 -3.53 -5.11 30.44
CA LEU A 396 -4.94 -5.49 30.28
C LEU A 396 -5.53 -4.77 29.05
N ALA A 397 -5.92 -5.53 28.03
CA ALA A 397 -6.40 -5.02 26.75
C ALA A 397 -7.74 -5.67 26.36
N GLU A 398 -8.61 -4.89 25.71
CA GLU A 398 -9.80 -5.41 25.03
C GLU A 398 -9.38 -6.00 23.67
N GLN A 399 -9.80 -7.23 23.37
CA GLN A 399 -9.64 -7.91 22.08
C GLN A 399 -11.04 -8.25 21.56
N ARG A 400 -11.34 -8.12 20.26
CA ARG A 400 -12.66 -8.48 19.71
C ARG A 400 -12.58 -9.20 18.37
N LEU A 401 -13.66 -9.91 18.06
CA LEU A 401 -13.89 -10.58 16.79
C LEU A 401 -15.37 -10.59 16.45
N THR A 402 -15.66 -10.58 15.15
CA THR A 402 -17.01 -10.69 14.61
C THR A 402 -17.28 -12.10 14.08
N ILE A 403 -18.52 -12.57 14.30
CA ILE A 403 -19.04 -13.82 13.77
C ILE A 403 -20.40 -13.60 13.13
N TYR A 404 -20.74 -14.40 12.12
CA TYR A 404 -22.08 -14.47 11.56
C TYR A 404 -22.66 -15.86 11.83
N THR A 405 -23.95 -15.91 12.10
CA THR A 405 -24.71 -17.16 12.21
C THR A 405 -25.13 -17.64 10.82
N GLY A 406 -24.83 -18.89 10.45
CA GLY A 406 -25.39 -19.51 9.24
C GLY A 406 -26.93 -19.66 9.30
N ALA A 407 -27.55 -20.06 8.18
CA ALA A 407 -29.01 -20.15 8.03
C ALA A 407 -29.71 -21.07 9.07
N ASP A 408 -29.05 -22.13 9.54
CA ASP A 408 -29.54 -23.03 10.60
C ASP A 408 -28.86 -22.76 11.97
N SER A 409 -28.05 -21.69 12.10
CA SER A 409 -27.28 -21.42 13.32
C SER A 409 -28.08 -20.70 14.39
N THR A 410 -28.17 -21.34 15.56
CA THR A 410 -28.90 -20.86 16.74
C THR A 410 -28.11 -20.99 18.05
N ALA A 411 -26.88 -21.51 18.03
CA ALA A 411 -26.07 -21.74 19.23
C ALA A 411 -24.56 -21.85 18.96
N VAL A 412 -23.75 -21.33 19.89
CA VAL A 412 -22.27 -21.40 19.88
C VAL A 412 -21.72 -21.56 21.30
N THR A 413 -20.53 -22.15 21.46
CA THR A 413 -19.78 -22.18 22.72
C THR A 413 -18.71 -21.09 22.71
N ILE A 414 -18.86 -20.05 23.54
CA ILE A 414 -17.81 -19.06 23.79
C ILE A 414 -16.72 -19.69 24.66
N PHE A 415 -15.45 -19.45 24.36
CA PHE A 415 -14.32 -19.91 25.19
C PHE A 415 -13.21 -18.87 25.38
N VAL A 416 -12.48 -19.02 26.49
CA VAL A 416 -11.21 -18.32 26.77
C VAL A 416 -10.24 -19.32 27.42
N ALA A 417 -8.99 -19.32 27.00
CA ALA A 417 -7.97 -20.31 27.35
C ALA A 417 -6.57 -19.69 27.50
N ALA A 418 -5.72 -20.39 28.26
CA ALA A 418 -4.26 -20.22 28.25
C ALA A 418 -3.63 -21.39 27.48
N GLY A 419 -2.86 -21.08 26.44
CA GLY A 419 -2.12 -22.08 25.66
C GLY A 419 -0.97 -22.70 26.46
N ARG A 420 -0.65 -23.97 26.18
CA ARG A 420 0.46 -24.69 26.83
C ARG A 420 1.78 -23.95 26.59
N ASN A 421 2.61 -23.82 27.63
CA ASN A 421 3.92 -23.21 27.51
C ASN A 421 4.94 -23.72 28.54
N GLU A 422 6.22 -23.67 28.18
CA GLU A 422 7.35 -23.78 29.10
C GLU A 422 8.26 -22.53 28.92
N PRO A 423 8.40 -21.66 29.94
CA PRO A 423 7.92 -21.80 31.32
C PRO A 423 6.40 -21.59 31.47
N PRO A 424 5.79 -22.15 32.55
CA PRO A 424 4.37 -21.92 32.88
C PRO A 424 4.02 -20.43 33.04
N GLY A 425 2.85 -20.03 32.54
CA GLY A 425 2.35 -18.65 32.62
C GLY A 425 0.85 -18.59 32.89
N VAL A 426 0.35 -17.38 33.18
CA VAL A 426 -1.06 -17.15 33.54
C VAL A 426 -1.71 -16.09 32.65
N VAL A 427 -2.90 -16.40 32.14
CA VAL A 427 -3.81 -15.45 31.48
C VAL A 427 -4.83 -14.96 32.51
N HIS A 428 -4.96 -13.65 32.66
CA HIS A 428 -5.93 -12.99 33.53
C HIS A 428 -7.04 -12.38 32.68
N VAL A 429 -8.30 -12.73 32.96
CA VAL A 429 -9.49 -12.32 32.18
C VAL A 429 -10.45 -11.59 33.11
N THR A 430 -10.88 -10.39 32.75
CA THR A 430 -11.69 -9.53 33.64
C THR A 430 -13.13 -9.34 33.19
N ASP A 431 -13.39 -9.38 31.88
CA ASP A 431 -14.73 -9.24 31.29
C ASP A 431 -14.84 -9.97 29.95
N VAL A 432 -16.05 -10.40 29.61
CA VAL A 432 -16.39 -11.13 28.38
C VAL A 432 -17.75 -10.66 27.84
N VAL A 433 -17.76 -9.99 26.70
CA VAL A 433 -18.96 -9.39 26.11
C VAL A 433 -19.32 -10.08 24.81
N PHE A 434 -20.54 -10.64 24.72
CA PHE A 434 -21.07 -11.20 23.48
C PHE A 434 -22.43 -10.57 23.17
N VAL A 435 -22.53 -9.86 22.04
CA VAL A 435 -23.70 -9.03 21.68
C VAL A 435 -24.09 -9.20 20.21
N GLU A 436 -25.36 -8.93 19.90
CA GLU A 436 -25.85 -8.81 18.53
C GLU A 436 -25.40 -7.49 17.90
N GLY A 437 -24.93 -7.54 16.65
CA GLY A 437 -24.36 -6.42 15.91
C GLY A 437 -22.89 -6.14 16.21
N SER A 438 -22.40 -5.01 15.71
CA SER A 438 -21.05 -4.48 15.92
C SER A 438 -20.91 -3.73 17.25
N LEU A 439 -19.71 -3.71 17.83
CA LEU A 439 -19.34 -2.78 18.91
C LEU A 439 -18.56 -1.58 18.35
N ASP A 440 -18.92 -0.36 18.76
CA ASP A 440 -18.14 0.86 18.48
C ASP A 440 -16.68 0.71 18.95
N PRO A 441 -15.67 1.18 18.20
CA PRO A 441 -14.27 1.16 18.62
C PRO A 441 -14.08 1.75 20.03
N PRO A 442 -13.25 1.14 20.89
CA PRO A 442 -12.95 1.70 22.20
C PRO A 442 -12.17 3.01 22.05
N ALA A 443 -12.22 3.86 23.08
CA ALA A 443 -11.49 5.12 23.07
C ALA A 443 -9.98 4.88 23.11
N VAL A 444 -9.32 5.00 21.95
CA VAL A 444 -7.86 4.82 21.78
C VAL A 444 -7.10 5.78 22.69
N ASP A 445 -6.14 5.26 23.46
CA ASP A 445 -5.24 6.11 24.24
C ASP A 445 -4.32 6.89 23.28
N PRO A 446 -4.26 8.23 23.35
CA PRO A 446 -3.45 9.04 22.45
C PRO A 446 -1.93 8.78 22.57
N THR A 447 -1.47 8.09 23.61
CA THR A 447 -0.07 7.65 23.75
C THR A 447 0.24 6.37 22.98
N VAL A 448 -0.78 5.64 22.51
CA VAL A 448 -0.65 4.42 21.68
C VAL A 448 -0.63 4.74 20.17
N LEU A 449 -0.86 6.00 19.79
CA LEU A 449 -0.90 6.48 18.39
C LEU A 449 0.43 6.42 17.61
N GLY A 450 1.48 5.78 18.16
CA GLY A 450 2.74 5.53 17.44
C GLY A 450 2.56 4.59 16.24
N ALA A 451 1.54 3.72 16.26
CA ALA A 451 1.13 2.92 15.11
C ALA A 451 -0.02 3.59 14.34
N SER A 452 0.33 4.62 13.56
CA SER A 452 -0.38 4.85 12.30
C SER A 452 0.15 3.84 11.28
N PRO A 453 -0.67 3.31 10.36
CA PRO A 453 -0.16 2.48 9.27
C PRO A 453 0.90 3.26 8.49
N PRO A 454 1.90 2.57 7.88
CA PRO A 454 2.99 3.24 7.20
C PRO A 454 2.42 4.20 6.16
N THR A 455 2.88 5.45 6.18
CA THR A 455 2.43 6.43 5.20
C THR A 455 2.92 5.96 3.83
N LEU A 456 1.96 5.57 2.97
CA LEU A 456 2.26 5.15 1.62
C LEU A 456 3.04 6.26 0.93
N VAL A 457 4.28 5.94 0.54
CA VAL A 457 5.08 6.82 -0.28
C VAL A 457 4.35 6.94 -1.62
N THR A 458 3.88 8.14 -1.94
CA THR A 458 3.39 8.48 -3.27
C THR A 458 4.58 8.83 -4.15
N LEU A 459 4.51 8.49 -5.45
CA LEU A 459 5.53 8.93 -6.40
C LEU A 459 5.51 10.47 -6.48
N PRO A 460 6.63 11.17 -6.22
CA PRO A 460 6.65 12.63 -6.25
C PRO A 460 6.31 13.17 -7.64
N GLY A 461 5.60 14.30 -7.70
CA GLY A 461 5.33 15.00 -8.94
C GLY A 461 6.60 15.60 -9.55
N LEU A 462 6.62 15.81 -10.87
CA LEU A 462 7.70 16.51 -11.59
C LEU A 462 8.11 17.80 -10.85
N GLY A 463 9.37 17.90 -10.44
CA GLY A 463 9.93 19.03 -9.69
C GLY A 463 9.74 19.00 -8.16
N GLU A 464 9.06 17.99 -7.60
CA GLU A 464 9.03 17.76 -6.15
C GLU A 464 10.32 17.09 -5.65
N ASN A 465 10.62 17.21 -4.35
CA ASN A 465 11.85 16.66 -3.77
C ASN A 465 11.71 15.17 -3.46
N LEU A 466 12.58 14.35 -4.05
CA LEU A 466 12.72 12.91 -3.79
C LEU A 466 13.30 12.62 -2.39
N VAL A 467 14.03 13.58 -1.80
CA VAL A 467 14.63 13.46 -0.47
C VAL A 467 13.60 13.81 0.59
N ALA A 468 13.16 12.81 1.36
CA ALA A 468 12.13 12.97 2.38
C ALA A 468 12.68 13.76 3.60
N ASN A 469 12.04 14.87 3.93
CA ASN A 469 12.46 15.77 5.03
C ASN A 469 13.96 16.13 4.95
N GLY A 470 14.38 16.63 3.78
CA GLY A 470 15.75 17.10 3.54
C GLY A 470 16.02 18.55 3.97
N ASP A 471 14.98 19.33 4.25
CA ASP A 471 15.04 20.68 4.84
C ASP A 471 14.96 20.66 6.38
N PHE A 472 14.72 19.49 7.00
CA PHE A 472 14.75 19.26 8.44
C PHE A 472 13.89 20.23 9.28
N ASP A 473 12.81 20.79 8.71
CA ASP A 473 11.99 21.88 9.28
C ASP A 473 11.42 21.55 10.68
N PHE A 474 11.21 20.26 10.99
CA PHE A 474 10.51 19.79 12.19
C PHE A 474 11.22 18.70 13.00
N ASP A 475 11.89 17.75 12.33
CA ASP A 475 12.67 16.67 12.94
C ASP A 475 13.65 16.05 11.91
N ALA A 476 14.23 14.89 12.21
CA ALA A 476 15.03 14.09 11.28
C ALA A 476 14.61 12.61 11.23
N SER A 477 13.32 12.34 11.41
CA SER A 477 12.73 10.99 11.49
C SER A 477 12.87 10.15 10.21
N ALA A 478 12.98 10.80 9.05
CA ALA A 478 13.18 10.17 7.75
C ALA A 478 14.64 9.75 7.47
N TRP A 479 15.56 9.92 8.42
CA TRP A 479 17.00 9.73 8.23
C TRP A 479 17.59 8.74 9.24
N VAL A 480 18.50 7.88 8.77
CA VAL A 480 19.33 7.04 9.64
C VAL A 480 20.47 7.91 10.20
N LEU A 481 20.54 8.02 11.54
CA LEU A 481 21.47 8.90 12.25
C LEU A 481 22.55 8.10 13.01
N ASP A 482 23.83 8.42 12.82
CA ASP A 482 24.93 7.92 13.66
C ASP A 482 25.94 9.05 13.94
N GLN A 483 26.16 9.35 15.22
CA GLN A 483 26.81 10.58 15.73
C GLN A 483 26.19 11.92 15.23
N ALA A 484 24.99 11.87 14.65
CA ALA A 484 24.25 13.02 14.15
C ALA A 484 23.10 13.44 15.08
N VAL A 485 22.81 14.73 15.15
CA VAL A 485 21.77 15.33 16.01
C VAL A 485 21.09 16.49 15.29
N TRP A 486 19.76 16.42 15.16
CA TRP A 486 18.91 17.51 14.69
C TRP A 486 18.99 18.72 15.61
N GLN A 487 19.10 19.92 15.03
CA GLN A 487 19.17 21.18 15.77
C GLN A 487 17.85 21.97 15.66
N PRO A 488 17.40 22.68 16.71
CA PRO A 488 16.18 23.49 16.68
C PRO A 488 16.19 24.71 15.74
N ASP A 489 17.22 24.87 14.92
CA ASP A 489 17.34 25.89 13.87
C ASP A 489 17.12 25.32 12.45
N GLY A 490 16.68 24.06 12.34
CA GLY A 490 16.42 23.38 11.06
C GLY A 490 17.66 22.70 10.47
N THR A 491 18.76 22.54 11.22
CA THR A 491 20.01 22.01 10.67
C THR A 491 20.40 20.66 11.26
N MET A 492 21.00 19.79 10.43
CA MET A 492 21.58 18.52 10.91
C MET A 492 23.06 18.68 11.26
N ARG A 493 23.40 18.47 12.53
CA ARG A 493 24.79 18.47 13.02
C ARG A 493 25.34 17.05 13.09
N ILE A 494 26.41 16.77 12.34
CA ILE A 494 27.01 15.44 12.18
C ILE A 494 28.43 15.47 12.77
N ALA A 495 28.60 14.93 13.98
CA ALA A 495 29.86 15.00 14.73
C ALA A 495 30.78 13.81 14.42
N SER A 496 32.08 14.04 14.29
CA SER A 496 33.07 12.96 14.33
C SER A 496 33.58 12.74 15.75
N THR A 497 34.28 11.63 15.96
CA THR A 497 35.21 11.45 17.08
C THR A 497 36.59 11.07 16.53
N PRO A 498 37.65 10.99 17.35
CA PRO A 498 38.95 10.49 16.87
C PRO A 498 38.89 9.06 16.31
N ASP A 499 37.94 8.24 16.76
CA ASP A 499 37.83 6.83 16.40
C ASP A 499 36.63 6.50 15.47
N GLN A 500 35.61 7.37 15.40
CA GLN A 500 34.32 7.14 14.71
C GLN A 500 33.95 8.27 13.72
N THR A 501 33.54 7.88 12.52
CA THR A 501 33.00 8.78 11.48
C THR A 501 31.50 8.97 11.73
N GLY A 502 31.04 10.21 11.87
CA GLY A 502 29.61 10.52 11.95
C GLY A 502 28.95 10.53 10.59
N ARG A 503 27.67 10.17 10.52
CA ARG A 503 26.88 10.07 9.29
C ARG A 503 25.41 10.44 9.48
N ILE A 504 24.78 10.90 8.41
CA ILE A 504 23.37 10.62 8.14
C ILE A 504 23.24 9.90 6.81
N ALA A 505 22.24 9.04 6.68
CA ALA A 505 21.91 8.39 5.41
C ALA A 505 20.40 8.27 5.22
N GLN A 506 19.97 8.37 3.97
CA GLN A 506 18.60 8.07 3.53
C GLN A 506 18.69 7.28 2.23
N ASP A 507 18.12 6.08 2.22
CA ASP A 507 17.73 5.41 0.97
C ASP A 507 16.51 6.13 0.42
N LEU A 508 16.56 6.56 -0.85
CA LEU A 508 15.38 7.10 -1.51
C LEU A 508 14.34 5.97 -1.61
N PRO A 509 13.08 6.19 -1.22
CA PRO A 509 12.05 5.16 -1.29
C PRO A 509 11.61 4.79 -2.72
N MET A 510 12.21 5.35 -3.77
CA MET A 510 11.93 5.05 -5.18
C MET A 510 13.22 4.86 -5.99
N LEU A 511 13.11 4.15 -7.12
CA LEU A 511 14.18 3.98 -8.09
C LEU A 511 14.18 5.14 -9.09
N LEU A 512 15.38 5.58 -9.48
CA LEU A 512 15.56 6.63 -10.48
C LEU A 512 15.62 6.04 -11.90
N ALA A 513 15.10 6.78 -12.87
CA ALA A 513 14.94 6.29 -14.24
C ALA A 513 16.27 6.06 -14.98
N PRO A 514 16.36 5.06 -15.89
CA PRO A 514 17.59 4.75 -16.64
C PRO A 514 18.11 5.91 -17.50
N GLY A 515 19.43 6.09 -17.51
CA GLY A 515 20.13 7.06 -18.37
C GLY A 515 19.72 8.52 -18.16
N ARG A 516 19.23 8.87 -16.96
CA ARG A 516 18.78 10.21 -16.58
C ARG A 516 19.85 10.96 -15.81
N ASP A 517 19.98 12.24 -16.15
CA ASP A 517 20.73 13.21 -15.34
C ASP A 517 19.85 13.70 -14.17
N TYR A 518 20.47 13.78 -13.00
CA TYR A 518 19.91 14.30 -11.77
C TYR A 518 20.89 15.29 -11.13
N LEU A 519 20.35 16.18 -10.31
CA LEU A 519 21.12 17.10 -9.49
C LEU A 519 20.71 16.93 -8.03
N LEU A 520 21.65 16.51 -7.19
CA LEU A 520 21.53 16.71 -5.75
C LEU A 520 22.01 18.13 -5.44
N THR A 521 21.15 18.94 -4.82
CA THR A 521 21.58 20.20 -4.18
C THR A 521 21.47 20.11 -2.67
N ALA A 522 22.31 20.85 -1.96
CA ALA A 522 22.22 21.02 -0.51
C ALA A 522 22.86 22.33 -0.09
N ARG A 523 22.68 22.72 1.17
CA ARG A 523 23.55 23.68 1.86
C ARG A 523 24.41 22.92 2.88
N ALA A 524 25.69 23.25 2.94
CA ALA A 524 26.62 22.62 3.90
C ALA A 524 27.68 23.58 4.45
N ARG A 525 28.23 23.23 5.61
CA ARG A 525 29.49 23.77 6.16
C ARG A 525 30.14 22.80 7.14
N VAL A 526 31.43 22.97 7.40
CA VAL A 526 32.14 22.30 8.52
C VAL A 526 32.44 23.27 9.66
N ASP A 527 32.86 22.77 10.82
CA ASP A 527 33.49 23.58 11.87
C ASP A 527 35.01 23.76 11.63
N ASP A 528 35.69 22.68 11.20
CA ASP A 528 37.10 22.61 10.77
C ASP A 528 37.29 21.28 10.02
N GLY A 529 38.38 21.13 9.24
CA GLY A 529 38.71 19.90 8.51
C GLY A 529 37.83 19.60 7.27
N ASP A 530 37.82 18.33 6.87
CA ASP A 530 37.18 17.86 5.63
C ASP A 530 35.98 16.93 5.93
N ALA A 531 34.88 17.10 5.19
CA ALA A 531 33.71 16.22 5.22
C ALA A 531 33.19 15.94 3.79
N THR A 532 32.22 15.04 3.63
CA THR A 532 31.70 14.63 2.30
C THR A 532 30.18 14.54 2.26
N LEU A 533 29.58 15.04 1.19
CA LEU A 533 28.21 14.71 0.78
C LEU A 533 28.27 13.82 -0.46
N THR A 534 27.50 12.73 -0.46
CA THR A 534 27.58 11.63 -1.43
C THR A 534 26.19 11.18 -1.85
N VAL A 535 26.04 10.83 -3.12
CA VAL A 535 24.89 10.14 -3.69
C VAL A 535 25.37 8.90 -4.45
N SER A 536 24.82 7.73 -4.12
CA SER A 536 25.36 6.45 -4.59
C SER A 536 24.30 5.35 -4.67
N SER A 537 24.43 4.44 -5.62
CA SER A 537 23.67 3.19 -5.64
C SER A 537 24.24 2.19 -4.60
N PRO A 538 23.44 1.26 -4.06
CA PRO A 538 23.88 0.28 -3.05
C PRO A 538 25.03 -0.65 -3.49
N ASP A 539 25.13 -0.92 -4.79
CA ASP A 539 26.18 -1.73 -5.43
C ASP A 539 27.45 -0.92 -5.79
N GLY A 540 27.37 0.41 -5.75
CA GLY A 540 28.44 1.33 -6.14
C GLY A 540 28.65 1.49 -7.66
N SER A 541 27.75 0.99 -8.52
CA SER A 541 27.82 1.23 -9.97
C SER A 541 27.63 2.71 -10.33
N MET A 542 26.79 3.42 -9.57
CA MET A 542 26.64 4.87 -9.58
C MET A 542 27.20 5.45 -8.28
N THR A 543 28.09 6.44 -8.34
CA THR A 543 28.52 7.23 -7.17
C THR A 543 29.04 8.60 -7.60
N ALA A 544 28.46 9.65 -7.02
CA ALA A 544 28.93 11.03 -7.13
C ALA A 544 29.01 11.67 -5.73
N TRP A 545 29.97 12.57 -5.52
CA TRP A 545 30.21 13.17 -4.20
C TRP A 545 30.94 14.51 -4.32
N GLN A 546 30.83 15.33 -3.27
CA GLN A 546 31.57 16.59 -3.14
C GLN A 546 32.24 16.68 -1.75
N LEU A 547 33.48 17.20 -1.74
CA LEU A 547 34.21 17.52 -0.51
C LEU A 547 33.71 18.86 0.06
N ILE A 548 33.38 18.88 1.35
CA ILE A 548 32.96 20.06 2.10
C ILE A 548 34.10 20.48 3.02
N THR A 549 34.70 21.64 2.74
CA THR A 549 35.84 22.20 3.51
C THR A 549 35.59 23.62 4.02
N ASP A 550 34.49 24.25 3.63
CA ASP A 550 34.18 25.63 3.99
C ASP A 550 33.52 25.72 5.38
N THR A 551 34.04 26.63 6.21
CA THR A 551 33.52 26.90 7.56
C THR A 551 32.34 27.87 7.58
N THR A 552 31.78 28.16 6.41
CA THR A 552 30.62 29.02 6.18
C THR A 552 29.63 28.28 5.28
N TRP A 553 28.34 28.53 5.45
CA TRP A 553 27.30 27.91 4.60
C TRP A 553 27.55 28.23 3.12
N GLN A 554 27.75 27.19 2.32
CA GLN A 554 27.82 27.25 0.87
C GLN A 554 26.76 26.32 0.24
N PRO A 555 26.28 26.62 -0.97
CA PRO A 555 25.56 25.63 -1.78
C PRO A 555 26.52 24.49 -2.18
N VAL A 556 25.95 23.31 -2.32
CA VAL A 556 26.60 22.06 -2.74
C VAL A 556 25.79 21.55 -3.92
N GLU A 557 26.46 21.18 -5.02
CA GLU A 557 25.81 20.78 -6.28
C GLU A 557 26.50 19.53 -6.82
N ILE A 558 25.84 18.38 -6.71
CA ILE A 558 26.35 17.09 -7.15
C ILE A 558 25.46 16.60 -8.28
N ALA A 559 25.87 16.90 -9.52
CA ALA A 559 25.27 16.33 -10.71
C ALA A 559 25.70 14.86 -10.87
N PHE A 560 24.75 13.99 -11.24
CA PHE A 560 25.01 12.56 -11.47
C PHE A 560 24.07 12.01 -12.55
N THR A 561 24.49 10.94 -13.22
CA THR A 561 23.69 10.23 -14.22
C THR A 561 23.47 8.79 -13.76
N THR A 562 22.26 8.26 -13.90
CA THR A 562 21.93 6.86 -13.63
C THR A 562 22.52 5.90 -14.68
N THR A 563 22.51 4.59 -14.38
CA THR A 563 22.95 3.50 -15.28
C THR A 563 21.95 3.27 -16.42
N ASP A 564 22.18 2.29 -17.32
CA ASP A 564 21.16 1.80 -18.29
C ASP A 564 20.07 0.93 -17.62
N SER A 565 19.75 1.24 -16.36
CA SER A 565 19.13 0.38 -15.36
C SER A 565 18.43 1.26 -14.30
N TRP A 566 17.34 0.79 -13.67
CA TRP A 566 16.62 1.59 -12.68
C TRP A 566 17.41 1.62 -11.39
N THR A 567 17.91 2.80 -11.05
CA THR A 567 18.94 2.93 -10.02
C THR A 567 18.30 3.19 -8.66
N PRO A 568 18.33 2.26 -7.68
CA PRO A 568 18.10 2.60 -6.28
C PRO A 568 19.21 3.54 -5.81
N VAL A 569 18.86 4.62 -5.11
CA VAL A 569 19.81 5.67 -4.72
C VAL A 569 19.78 5.94 -3.22
N LYS A 570 20.97 6.11 -2.65
CA LYS A 570 21.19 6.52 -1.26
C LYS A 570 21.89 7.86 -1.22
N VAL A 571 21.40 8.77 -0.39
CA VAL A 571 22.08 10.00 0.00
C VAL A 571 22.79 9.77 1.32
N VAL A 572 24.08 10.15 1.41
CA VAL A 572 24.90 10.03 2.62
C VAL A 572 25.68 11.32 2.84
N ALA A 573 25.60 11.89 4.05
CA ALA A 573 26.50 12.95 4.48
C ALA A 573 27.39 12.42 5.61
N GLU A 574 28.72 12.42 5.41
CA GLU A 574 29.70 11.84 6.31
C GLU A 574 30.73 12.87 6.79
N ASN A 575 31.01 12.85 8.09
CA ASN A 575 32.08 13.62 8.72
C ASN A 575 33.13 12.69 9.31
N TRP A 576 34.32 12.71 8.71
CA TRP A 576 35.34 11.68 8.88
C TRP A 576 36.02 11.73 10.25
N LYS A 577 36.36 10.56 10.79
CA LYS A 577 37.05 10.46 12.08
C LYS A 577 38.43 11.12 12.09
N GLY A 578 38.78 11.72 13.22
CA GLY A 578 40.11 12.26 13.47
C GLY A 578 40.13 13.32 14.56
N ASP A 579 39.47 14.45 14.30
CA ASP A 579 39.69 15.69 15.07
C ASP A 579 38.51 16.14 15.96
N GLY A 580 37.34 15.50 15.86
CA GLY A 580 36.17 15.83 16.69
C GLY A 580 35.40 17.09 16.25
N ASN A 581 35.53 17.44 14.98
CA ASN A 581 34.76 18.47 14.27
C ASN A 581 33.28 18.07 14.08
N ALA A 582 32.50 18.96 13.44
CA ALA A 582 31.19 18.61 12.89
C ALA A 582 31.01 19.14 11.46
N LEU A 583 30.31 18.35 10.65
CA LEU A 583 29.61 18.79 9.43
C LEU A 583 28.21 19.28 9.83
N TYR A 584 27.72 20.29 9.12
CA TYR A 584 26.36 20.78 9.19
C TYR A 584 25.76 20.73 7.78
N VAL A 585 24.57 20.17 7.65
CA VAL A 585 23.81 20.09 6.38
C VAL A 585 22.36 20.54 6.57
N ASP A 586 21.78 21.04 5.48
CA ASP A 586 20.50 21.76 5.40
C ASP A 586 20.05 21.74 3.91
N ASP A 587 18.76 21.99 3.63
CA ASP A 587 18.15 22.05 2.28
C ASP A 587 18.57 20.91 1.31
N ILE A 588 18.66 19.66 1.75
CA ILE A 588 19.05 18.53 0.88
C ILE A 588 17.90 18.19 -0.07
N THR A 589 18.15 18.31 -1.38
CA THR A 589 17.16 18.01 -2.42
C THR A 589 17.74 17.19 -3.57
N ILE A 590 16.90 16.34 -4.15
CA ILE A 590 17.02 15.80 -5.51
C ILE A 590 15.63 15.97 -6.12
N LEU A 591 15.49 16.64 -7.27
CA LEU A 591 14.17 16.88 -7.85
C LEU A 591 13.73 15.73 -8.76
N ALA A 592 12.44 15.40 -8.72
CA ALA A 592 11.81 14.41 -9.57
C ALA A 592 11.78 14.84 -11.03
N ASN A 593 12.13 13.94 -11.95
CA ASN A 593 11.90 14.08 -13.38
C ASN A 593 10.45 13.68 -13.78
N GLY A 594 9.68 13.09 -12.85
CA GLY A 594 8.32 12.63 -13.09
C GLY A 594 8.24 11.29 -13.84
N ASP A 595 9.39 10.65 -14.07
CA ASP A 595 9.52 9.30 -14.61
C ASP A 595 10.25 8.34 -13.67
N GLU A 596 10.46 8.72 -12.40
CA GLU A 596 10.85 7.82 -11.31
C GLU A 596 9.89 6.62 -11.18
N TRP A 597 10.38 5.52 -10.60
CA TRP A 597 9.56 4.32 -10.40
C TRP A 597 9.59 3.81 -8.96
N LEU A 598 8.43 3.36 -8.49
CA LEU A 598 8.26 2.72 -7.19
C LEU A 598 7.23 1.60 -7.33
N ASP A 599 7.57 0.43 -6.75
CA ASP A 599 6.82 -0.83 -6.79
C ASP A 599 5.31 -0.68 -6.56
N THR A 600 4.95 0.12 -5.56
CA THR A 600 3.62 0.72 -5.43
C THR A 600 3.80 2.20 -5.10
N PRO A 601 3.50 3.11 -6.04
CA PRO A 601 2.11 3.52 -6.18
C PRO A 601 1.74 3.96 -7.62
N ASN A 602 1.52 3.02 -8.53
CA ASN A 602 0.53 3.33 -9.58
C ASN A 602 -0.82 3.60 -8.88
N PRO A 603 -1.71 4.45 -9.41
CA PRO A 603 -2.83 4.98 -8.65
C PRO A 603 -3.77 3.87 -8.19
N TYR A 604 -4.65 4.20 -7.21
CA TYR A 604 -5.80 3.40 -6.77
C TYR A 604 -6.21 2.39 -7.86
N PRO A 605 -6.09 1.07 -7.62
CA PRO A 605 -6.27 0.08 -8.67
C PRO A 605 -7.56 0.33 -9.47
N SER A 606 -7.56 -0.07 -10.74
CA SER A 606 -8.67 0.23 -11.64
C SER A 606 -9.01 -0.97 -12.51
N PRO A 607 -10.25 -1.09 -13.02
CA PRO A 607 -10.65 -2.18 -13.91
C PRO A 607 -9.74 -2.32 -15.14
N GLN A 608 -8.82 -3.29 -15.12
CA GLN A 608 -7.86 -3.52 -16.19
C GLN A 608 -8.41 -4.43 -17.30
N PRO A 609 -8.02 -4.23 -18.57
CA PRO A 609 -8.42 -5.09 -19.68
C PRO A 609 -7.88 -6.52 -19.51
N ALA A 610 -8.49 -7.49 -20.20
CA ALA A 610 -8.05 -8.88 -20.16
C ALA A 610 -6.58 -9.04 -20.60
N LEU A 611 -5.79 -9.76 -19.80
CA LEU A 611 -4.41 -10.12 -20.09
C LEU A 611 -4.37 -11.39 -20.93
N PHE A 612 -3.53 -11.40 -21.95
CA PHE A 612 -3.03 -12.62 -22.58
C PHE A 612 -1.56 -12.45 -22.93
N ASP A 613 -0.75 -13.43 -22.55
CA ASP A 613 0.68 -13.48 -22.83
C ASP A 613 1.06 -14.89 -23.23
N ASP A 614 1.77 -15.02 -24.33
CA ASP A 614 2.31 -16.26 -24.91
C ASP A 614 3.85 -16.27 -24.94
N PHE A 615 4.49 -15.25 -24.34
CA PHE A 615 5.94 -15.11 -24.10
C PHE A 615 6.87 -15.32 -25.32
N ASP A 616 6.30 -15.38 -26.52
CA ASP A 616 6.95 -15.55 -27.84
C ASP A 616 7.96 -14.42 -28.14
N ASN A 617 7.89 -13.33 -27.37
CA ASN A 617 8.76 -12.14 -27.42
C ASN A 617 9.53 -11.89 -26.11
N GLY A 618 9.57 -12.87 -25.20
CA GLY A 618 10.07 -12.72 -23.83
C GLY A 618 8.99 -12.25 -22.84
N ILE A 619 9.39 -12.03 -21.59
CA ILE A 619 8.53 -11.48 -20.54
C ILE A 619 8.45 -9.96 -20.71
N ASP A 620 7.26 -9.43 -21.05
CA ASP A 620 7.04 -7.98 -21.22
C ASP A 620 7.19 -7.26 -19.85
N PRO A 621 8.24 -6.43 -19.65
CA PRO A 621 8.47 -5.74 -18.39
C PRO A 621 7.47 -4.60 -18.14
N GLN A 622 6.56 -4.27 -19.07
CA GLN A 622 5.43 -3.38 -18.83
C GLN A 622 4.21 -4.09 -18.21
N ARG A 623 4.15 -5.43 -18.31
CA ARG A 623 3.05 -6.25 -17.76
C ARG A 623 3.46 -7.04 -16.53
N TRP A 624 4.71 -7.49 -16.48
CA TRP A 624 5.21 -8.43 -15.50
C TRP A 624 6.29 -7.85 -14.59
N LEU A 625 6.41 -8.47 -13.42
CA LEU A 625 7.51 -8.38 -12.47
C LEU A 625 8.19 -9.76 -12.37
N ILE A 626 9.49 -9.78 -12.09
CA ILE A 626 10.24 -11.00 -11.71
C ILE A 626 10.74 -10.81 -10.27
N ALA A 627 10.28 -11.63 -9.33
CA ALA A 627 10.49 -11.32 -7.92
C ALA A 627 11.92 -11.59 -7.42
N ASP A 628 12.50 -10.61 -6.73
CA ASP A 628 13.84 -10.65 -6.10
C ASP A 628 13.83 -10.87 -4.59
N LYS A 629 12.64 -11.13 -4.01
CA LYS A 629 12.45 -11.18 -2.56
C LYS A 629 11.50 -12.29 -2.13
N ALA A 630 11.88 -12.98 -1.05
CA ALA A 630 11.10 -14.06 -0.44
C ALA A 630 9.72 -13.59 0.06
N TRP A 631 8.70 -14.43 -0.11
CA TRP A 631 7.35 -14.24 0.40
C TRP A 631 7.03 -15.21 1.56
N GLY A 632 6.34 -14.72 2.59
CA GLY A 632 5.80 -15.55 3.67
C GLY A 632 6.82 -16.21 4.61
N GLY A 633 7.54 -15.41 5.41
CA GLY A 633 8.33 -15.93 6.55
C GLY A 633 9.52 -16.82 6.15
N ASP A 634 9.63 -18.00 6.78
CA ASP A 634 10.81 -18.87 6.68
C ASP A 634 10.98 -19.58 5.31
N ASN A 635 10.00 -19.49 4.40
CA ASN A 635 10.03 -20.01 3.03
C ASN A 635 11.35 -19.71 2.30
N GLY A 636 11.85 -20.64 1.48
CA GLY A 636 13.24 -20.67 0.98
C GLY A 636 13.77 -19.39 0.31
N GLY A 637 12.89 -18.64 -0.36
CA GLY A 637 13.23 -17.42 -1.10
C GLY A 637 13.29 -17.66 -2.60
N VAL A 638 13.36 -16.58 -3.37
CA VAL A 638 13.20 -16.56 -4.83
C VAL A 638 14.23 -15.62 -5.46
N VAL A 639 14.69 -15.93 -6.67
CA VAL A 639 15.85 -15.29 -7.30
C VAL A 639 15.52 -14.94 -8.76
N PRO A 640 15.76 -13.69 -9.24
CA PRO A 640 15.42 -13.30 -10.61
C PRO A 640 16.19 -14.09 -11.68
N ALA A 641 17.44 -14.44 -11.38
CA ALA A 641 18.29 -15.24 -12.28
C ALA A 641 17.82 -16.69 -12.49
N ASN A 642 16.83 -17.15 -11.70
CA ASN A 642 16.20 -18.46 -11.88
C ASN A 642 15.00 -18.39 -12.86
N VAL A 643 14.66 -17.20 -13.37
CA VAL A 643 13.69 -17.02 -14.46
C VAL A 643 14.44 -16.95 -15.79
N ALA A 644 13.97 -17.72 -16.78
CA ALA A 644 14.44 -17.66 -18.16
C ALA A 644 13.28 -17.79 -19.14
N VAL A 645 13.51 -17.45 -20.41
CA VAL A 645 12.58 -17.74 -21.52
C VAL A 645 13.35 -18.45 -22.63
N ALA A 646 12.82 -19.55 -23.16
CA ALA A 646 13.40 -20.27 -24.29
C ALA A 646 12.31 -20.89 -25.16
N ASP A 647 12.43 -20.75 -26.49
CA ASP A 647 11.49 -21.29 -27.48
C ASP A 647 10.00 -20.98 -27.21
N GLY A 648 9.72 -19.79 -26.64
CA GLY A 648 8.38 -19.32 -26.25
C GLY A 648 7.98 -19.65 -24.80
N VAL A 649 8.66 -20.58 -24.14
CA VAL A 649 8.32 -21.07 -22.80
C VAL A 649 9.08 -20.29 -21.72
N VAL A 650 8.37 -19.84 -20.68
CA VAL A 650 8.99 -19.30 -19.45
C VAL A 650 9.38 -20.47 -18.55
N HIS A 651 10.63 -20.48 -18.09
CA HIS A 651 11.15 -21.44 -17.13
C HIS A 651 11.35 -20.75 -15.77
N LEU A 652 10.63 -21.21 -14.75
CA LEU A 652 10.80 -20.79 -13.37
C LEU A 652 11.52 -21.89 -12.61
N SER A 653 12.81 -21.69 -12.30
CA SER A 653 13.66 -22.72 -11.70
C SER A 653 13.70 -22.70 -10.17
N ALA A 654 13.77 -23.88 -9.56
CA ALA A 654 14.05 -24.07 -8.14
C ALA A 654 15.30 -24.94 -7.94
N HIS A 655 16.17 -24.57 -7.00
CA HIS A 655 17.42 -25.26 -6.67
C HIS A 655 17.34 -25.87 -5.27
N GLY A 656 17.42 -27.19 -5.15
CA GLY A 656 17.25 -27.93 -3.89
C GLY A 656 18.51 -27.99 -3.03
N ASP A 657 18.67 -29.07 -2.26
CA ASP A 657 19.83 -29.31 -1.37
C ASP A 657 21.07 -29.86 -2.08
N ASP A 658 20.92 -30.40 -3.30
CA ASP A 658 22.05 -30.93 -4.09
C ASP A 658 22.79 -29.82 -4.88
N TYR A 659 22.21 -28.61 -4.93
CA TYR A 659 22.81 -27.45 -5.58
C TYR A 659 24.04 -26.94 -4.82
N VAL A 660 25.16 -26.76 -5.54
CA VAL A 660 26.48 -26.38 -4.99
C VAL A 660 27.07 -25.14 -5.70
N GLY A 661 26.26 -24.40 -6.44
CA GLY A 661 26.65 -23.12 -7.06
C GLY A 661 26.52 -21.94 -6.09
N ASP A 662 26.90 -20.74 -6.56
CA ASP A 662 26.67 -19.52 -5.80
C ASP A 662 25.18 -19.12 -5.87
N VAL A 663 24.64 -18.64 -4.75
CA VAL A 663 23.37 -17.88 -4.68
C VAL A 663 23.71 -16.51 -4.10
N LEU A 664 23.62 -15.46 -4.91
CA LEU A 664 24.03 -14.11 -4.52
C LEU A 664 22.81 -13.27 -4.10
N GLY A 665 22.91 -12.57 -2.96
CA GLY A 665 21.94 -11.57 -2.52
C GLY A 665 21.03 -11.97 -1.34
N HIS A 666 20.74 -13.26 -1.16
CA HIS A 666 19.60 -13.71 -0.34
C HIS A 666 19.99 -14.17 1.09
N GLY A 667 20.53 -13.25 1.91
CA GLY A 667 20.58 -13.42 3.37
C GLY A 667 21.37 -14.64 3.88
N GLU A 668 22.56 -14.89 3.33
CA GLU A 668 23.44 -16.04 3.63
C GLU A 668 22.87 -17.43 3.26
N ARG A 669 21.68 -17.54 2.67
CA ARG A 669 21.14 -18.80 2.14
C ARG A 669 21.86 -19.20 0.85
N THR A 670 22.32 -20.45 0.78
CA THR A 670 23.12 -20.99 -0.35
C THR A 670 22.51 -22.22 -1.03
N THR A 671 21.37 -22.71 -0.54
CA THR A 671 20.52 -23.75 -1.16
C THR A 671 19.06 -23.34 -1.03
N ARG A 672 18.15 -24.03 -1.74
CA ARG A 672 16.68 -23.87 -1.61
C ARG A 672 16.14 -22.50 -2.00
N VAL A 673 16.40 -22.11 -3.25
CA VAL A 673 15.86 -20.88 -3.86
C VAL A 673 15.04 -21.16 -5.11
N GLY A 674 13.90 -20.49 -5.22
CA GLY A 674 12.90 -20.63 -6.28
C GLY A 674 12.89 -19.47 -7.29
N ALA A 675 11.77 -19.33 -8.00
CA ALA A 675 11.57 -18.35 -9.08
C ALA A 675 10.08 -17.95 -9.18
N VAL A 676 9.80 -16.68 -9.47
CA VAL A 676 8.45 -16.11 -9.46
C VAL A 676 8.29 -15.01 -10.51
N ILE A 677 7.16 -15.01 -11.23
CA ILE A 677 6.65 -13.87 -12.01
C ILE A 677 5.33 -13.36 -11.42
N VAL A 678 5.05 -12.07 -11.60
CA VAL A 678 3.86 -11.41 -11.04
C VAL A 678 3.30 -10.39 -12.03
N THR A 679 1.98 -10.22 -12.14
CA THR A 679 1.41 -9.10 -12.88
C THR A 679 1.69 -7.78 -12.16
N ARG A 680 2.09 -6.74 -12.91
CA ARG A 680 2.15 -5.36 -12.40
C ARG A 680 0.76 -4.84 -12.06
N ASP A 681 -0.18 -5.18 -12.94
CA ASP A 681 -1.58 -4.83 -12.84
C ASP A 681 -2.32 -5.68 -11.81
N TYR A 682 -3.30 -5.05 -11.17
CA TYR A 682 -4.19 -5.66 -10.20
C TYR A 682 -5.51 -6.03 -10.89
N TYR A 683 -5.92 -7.28 -10.73
CA TYR A 683 -7.14 -7.84 -11.31
C TYR A 683 -8.09 -8.31 -10.20
N ALA A 684 -9.39 -8.06 -10.38
CA ALA A 684 -10.42 -8.48 -9.42
C ALA A 684 -11.10 -9.78 -9.87
N SER A 685 -12.39 -9.98 -9.60
CA SER A 685 -13.08 -11.21 -9.99
C SER A 685 -12.93 -11.49 -11.49
N GLY A 686 -12.75 -12.76 -11.84
CA GLY A 686 -12.43 -13.16 -13.20
C GLY A 686 -12.06 -14.64 -13.32
N ARG A 687 -11.71 -15.03 -14.54
CA ARG A 687 -11.10 -16.33 -14.85
C ARG A 687 -9.60 -16.14 -15.08
N TYR A 688 -8.79 -16.82 -14.28
CA TYR A 688 -7.34 -16.85 -14.36
C TYR A 688 -6.95 -18.21 -14.94
N GLU A 689 -6.08 -18.24 -15.94
CA GLU A 689 -5.67 -19.46 -16.65
C GLU A 689 -4.15 -19.44 -16.89
N VAL A 690 -3.47 -20.53 -16.58
CA VAL A 690 -2.05 -20.75 -16.87
C VAL A 690 -1.91 -22.09 -17.58
N HIS A 691 -1.29 -22.07 -18.77
CA HIS A 691 -0.89 -23.30 -19.44
C HIS A 691 0.55 -23.60 -19.08
N ALA A 692 0.75 -24.66 -18.29
CA ALA A 692 2.05 -24.97 -17.71
C ALA A 692 2.30 -26.48 -17.66
N ARG A 693 3.58 -26.84 -17.57
CA ARG A 693 4.04 -28.16 -17.15
C ARG A 693 4.65 -28.04 -15.75
N VAL A 694 4.17 -28.92 -14.87
CA VAL A 694 4.58 -29.02 -13.47
C VAL A 694 5.77 -29.99 -13.35
N PRO A 695 6.78 -29.69 -12.52
CA PRO A 695 7.87 -30.63 -12.29
C PRO A 695 7.39 -31.81 -11.43
N GLU A 696 7.65 -33.05 -11.88
CA GLU A 696 7.48 -34.30 -11.11
C GLU A 696 8.46 -34.44 -9.93
N VAL A 697 8.91 -33.32 -9.34
CA VAL A 697 9.99 -33.27 -8.35
C VAL A 697 9.44 -32.83 -7.00
N LEU A 698 9.47 -33.73 -6.02
CA LEU A 698 9.11 -33.43 -4.64
C LEU A 698 10.16 -32.50 -4.01
N GLY A 699 9.71 -31.69 -3.04
CA GLY A 699 10.52 -30.76 -2.25
C GLY A 699 10.50 -29.31 -2.73
N ALA A 700 10.04 -29.05 -3.96
CA ALA A 700 9.59 -27.71 -4.38
C ALA A 700 8.06 -27.70 -4.49
N ALA A 701 7.44 -26.60 -4.07
CA ALA A 701 6.05 -26.28 -4.35
C ALA A 701 5.97 -25.36 -5.56
N SER A 702 5.06 -25.61 -6.48
CA SER A 702 4.68 -24.74 -7.59
C SER A 702 3.25 -24.25 -7.37
N ALA A 703 2.96 -23.00 -7.75
CA ALA A 703 1.62 -22.43 -7.58
C ALA A 703 1.26 -21.29 -8.52
N PHE A 704 -0.04 -21.04 -8.55
CA PHE A 704 -0.71 -19.88 -9.14
C PHE A 704 -1.55 -19.25 -8.03
N TRP A 705 -1.28 -17.99 -7.67
CA TRP A 705 -1.94 -17.35 -6.53
C TRP A 705 -2.23 -15.87 -6.75
N SER A 706 -3.19 -15.32 -6.02
CA SER A 706 -3.50 -13.89 -6.07
C SER A 706 -3.85 -13.35 -4.70
N PHE A 707 -3.07 -12.40 -4.18
CA PHE A 707 -3.26 -11.78 -2.87
C PHE A 707 -3.28 -10.25 -2.90
N HIS A 708 -3.76 -9.66 -1.81
CA HIS A 708 -3.79 -8.23 -1.54
C HIS A 708 -3.67 -7.96 -0.03
N TYR A 709 -2.68 -7.19 0.44
CA TYR A 709 -2.46 -6.89 1.88
C TYR A 709 -2.97 -5.52 2.35
N ILE A 710 -3.68 -5.48 3.48
CA ILE A 710 -4.04 -4.26 4.22
C ILE A 710 -3.65 -4.36 5.69
N GLU A 711 -2.97 -3.34 6.23
CA GLU A 711 -2.93 -3.05 7.66
C GLU A 711 -4.07 -2.08 8.05
N TYR A 712 -4.76 -2.40 9.14
CA TYR A 712 -5.75 -1.54 9.79
C TYR A 712 -5.15 -0.73 10.95
N SER A 713 -5.57 0.53 11.11
CA SER A 713 -5.17 1.41 12.22
C SER A 713 -6.06 1.25 13.46
N PRO A 714 -5.58 1.61 14.69
CA PRO A 714 -6.40 1.63 15.90
C PRO A 714 -7.69 2.48 15.82
N THR A 715 -7.81 3.35 14.82
CA THR A 715 -8.97 4.23 14.62
C THR A 715 -10.07 3.63 13.75
N GLN A 716 -9.79 2.52 13.06
CA GLN A 716 -10.72 1.79 12.19
C GLN A 716 -11.43 0.67 12.97
N PRO A 717 -12.72 0.37 12.70
CA PRO A 717 -13.43 -0.75 13.31
C PRO A 717 -12.74 -2.10 13.08
N GLU A 718 -12.17 -2.33 11.90
CA GLU A 718 -11.59 -3.59 11.45
C GLU A 718 -10.40 -4.04 12.32
N TYR A 719 -9.54 -3.10 12.75
CA TYR A 719 -8.44 -3.36 13.69
C TYR A 719 -8.90 -4.00 15.01
N TRP A 720 -10.14 -3.74 15.43
CA TRP A 720 -10.71 -4.27 16.66
C TRP A 720 -11.49 -5.56 16.47
N THR A 721 -11.83 -5.95 15.23
CA THR A 721 -12.71 -7.09 14.93
C THR A 721 -12.05 -8.18 14.08
N GLU A 722 -10.88 -7.90 13.50
CA GLU A 722 -10.03 -8.92 12.91
C GLU A 722 -8.96 -9.39 13.90
N ALA A 723 -8.71 -10.70 13.88
CA ALA A 723 -7.74 -11.33 14.78
C ALA A 723 -6.29 -10.97 14.43
N ASN A 724 -6.05 -10.52 13.19
CA ASN A 724 -4.79 -9.96 12.73
C ASN A 724 -5.04 -8.53 12.22
N ARG A 725 -4.15 -7.61 12.55
CA ARG A 725 -4.23 -6.20 12.10
C ARG A 725 -3.79 -6.04 10.66
N ILE A 726 -2.94 -6.97 10.21
CA ILE A 726 -2.50 -7.11 8.83
C ILE A 726 -3.31 -8.26 8.24
N ARG A 727 -4.05 -8.01 7.17
CA ARG A 727 -4.92 -8.97 6.51
C ARG A 727 -4.56 -9.03 5.03
N ASN A 728 -4.13 -10.19 4.54
CA ASN A 728 -4.29 -10.50 3.13
C ASN A 728 -5.72 -11.00 2.84
N SER A 729 -6.12 -10.87 1.58
CA SER A 729 -7.25 -11.59 0.98
C SER A 729 -6.68 -12.35 -0.21
N GLU A 730 -6.84 -13.67 -0.24
CA GLU A 730 -5.95 -14.57 -0.99
C GLU A 730 -6.72 -15.70 -1.68
N ILE A 731 -6.20 -16.17 -2.83
CA ILE A 731 -6.57 -17.43 -3.49
C ILE A 731 -5.27 -18.13 -3.79
N ASP A 732 -5.09 -19.33 -3.26
CA ASP A 732 -3.92 -20.18 -3.54
C ASP A 732 -4.30 -21.39 -4.40
N TRP A 733 -3.32 -21.86 -5.17
CA TRP A 733 -3.31 -23.18 -5.79
C TRP A 733 -1.89 -23.77 -5.74
N GLU A 734 -1.57 -24.58 -4.73
CA GLU A 734 -0.23 -25.16 -4.53
C GLU A 734 -0.17 -26.67 -4.89
N PHE A 735 0.90 -27.12 -5.55
CA PHE A 735 1.19 -28.53 -5.84
C PHE A 735 2.72 -28.82 -5.92
N PRO A 736 3.19 -30.05 -5.61
CA PRO A 736 2.47 -31.13 -4.93
C PRO A 736 2.10 -30.73 -3.50
N THR A 737 1.22 -31.49 -2.85
CA THR A 737 0.87 -31.22 -1.45
C THR A 737 0.66 -32.50 -0.63
N ALA A 738 0.48 -32.32 0.68
CA ALA A 738 0.20 -33.38 1.63
C ALA A 738 -1.14 -34.08 1.33
N ARG A 739 -1.22 -35.39 1.54
CA ARG A 739 -2.36 -36.23 1.14
C ARG A 739 -3.45 -36.29 2.21
N ASP A 740 -3.08 -36.34 3.48
CA ASP A 740 -3.98 -36.72 4.58
C ASP A 740 -4.29 -35.57 5.56
N ASP A 741 -3.34 -35.16 6.41
CA ASP A 741 -3.55 -34.20 7.52
C ASP A 741 -2.45 -33.11 7.69
N GLY A 742 -1.46 -33.07 6.81
CA GLY A 742 -0.34 -32.12 6.85
C GLY A 742 0.70 -32.41 7.94
N SER A 743 0.63 -33.56 8.61
CA SER A 743 1.61 -33.93 9.64
C SER A 743 3.02 -34.20 9.05
N PRO A 744 4.11 -34.11 9.84
CA PRO A 744 5.49 -34.22 9.32
C PRO A 744 5.92 -35.59 8.77
N ASN A 745 4.98 -36.51 8.53
CA ASN A 745 5.19 -37.83 7.90
C ASN A 745 4.04 -38.17 6.92
N ASP A 746 3.22 -37.19 6.53
CA ASP A 746 2.12 -37.34 5.57
C ASP A 746 2.66 -37.76 4.19
N PRO A 747 2.06 -38.75 3.50
CA PRO A 747 2.36 -39.03 2.10
C PRO A 747 2.13 -37.79 1.21
N ILE A 748 3.04 -37.50 0.29
CA ILE A 748 2.93 -36.33 -0.58
C ILE A 748 2.59 -36.78 -2.00
N THR A 749 1.74 -36.01 -2.70
CA THR A 749 1.24 -36.41 -4.02
C THR A 749 0.83 -35.21 -4.88
N PHE A 750 0.82 -35.42 -6.19
CA PHE A 750 0.18 -34.54 -7.18
C PHE A 750 -1.31 -34.88 -7.38
N ASP A 751 -1.82 -35.95 -6.74
CA ASP A 751 -3.28 -36.25 -6.65
C ASP A 751 -4.06 -35.15 -5.92
N HIS A 752 -3.37 -34.34 -5.12
CA HIS A 752 -3.93 -33.31 -4.26
C HIS A 752 -3.20 -32.00 -4.58
N ALA A 753 -3.94 -30.90 -4.54
CA ALA A 753 -3.40 -29.55 -4.59
C ALA A 753 -4.09 -28.75 -3.48
N ARG A 754 -3.37 -27.81 -2.87
CA ARG A 754 -3.94 -26.97 -1.82
C ARG A 754 -4.67 -25.80 -2.49
N ALA A 755 -5.98 -25.96 -2.62
CA ALA A 755 -6.91 -24.90 -2.99
C ALA A 755 -7.44 -24.26 -1.70
N ASN A 756 -7.17 -22.97 -1.48
CA ASN A 756 -7.67 -22.24 -0.30
C ASN A 756 -8.16 -20.83 -0.68
N THR A 757 -8.78 -20.14 0.28
CA THR A 757 -8.89 -18.67 0.24
C THR A 757 -8.51 -18.08 1.60
N TRP A 758 -7.27 -17.62 1.76
CA TRP A 758 -6.67 -17.32 3.07
C TRP A 758 -6.85 -15.87 3.55
N GLY A 759 -6.47 -15.63 4.82
CA GLY A 759 -6.54 -14.35 5.54
C GLY A 759 -6.31 -14.51 7.04
N GLY A 760 -5.25 -15.22 7.44
CA GLY A 760 -5.01 -15.68 8.82
C GLY A 760 -4.15 -14.75 9.70
N GLU A 761 -3.51 -15.20 10.77
CA GLU A 761 -3.21 -16.58 11.17
C GLU A 761 -4.07 -17.11 12.34
N PHE A 762 -4.57 -16.22 13.21
CA PHE A 762 -5.38 -16.61 14.39
C PHE A 762 -6.86 -16.21 14.29
N GLY A 763 -7.41 -16.18 13.09
CA GLY A 763 -8.82 -15.83 12.81
C GLY A 763 -9.64 -16.93 12.11
N GLY A 764 -9.06 -18.12 11.91
CA GLY A 764 -9.60 -19.21 11.10
C GLY A 764 -8.86 -19.36 9.77
N GLU A 765 -8.50 -20.60 9.41
CA GLU A 765 -8.12 -20.92 8.02
C GLU A 765 -9.38 -20.84 7.15
N GLY A 766 -9.34 -20.02 6.08
CA GLY A 766 -10.34 -20.15 5.02
C GLY A 766 -10.17 -21.51 4.36
N GLY A 767 -11.24 -22.31 4.34
CA GLY A 767 -11.12 -23.76 4.31
C GLY A 767 -10.31 -24.31 3.13
N ASN A 768 -9.31 -25.16 3.43
CA ASN A 768 -8.64 -25.96 2.42
C ASN A 768 -9.68 -26.84 1.71
N VAL A 769 -9.96 -26.57 0.44
CA VAL A 769 -10.95 -27.32 -0.35
C VAL A 769 -10.29 -28.60 -0.85
N SER A 770 -10.67 -29.73 -0.26
CA SER A 770 -10.23 -31.05 -0.73
C SER A 770 -10.62 -31.24 -2.21
N LEU A 771 -9.64 -31.53 -3.06
CA LEU A 771 -9.89 -31.88 -4.48
C LEU A 771 -10.75 -33.15 -4.59
N ARG A 772 -11.25 -33.43 -5.80
CA ARG A 772 -11.69 -34.80 -6.13
C ARG A 772 -10.48 -35.77 -6.05
N PRO A 773 -10.59 -36.96 -5.45
CA PRO A 773 -9.43 -37.85 -5.25
C PRO A 773 -8.86 -38.56 -6.49
N ASP A 774 -9.28 -38.19 -7.71
CA ASP A 774 -9.07 -38.94 -8.96
C ASP A 774 -8.31 -38.16 -10.06
N ILE A 775 -7.52 -37.14 -9.67
CA ILE A 775 -6.96 -36.14 -10.60
C ILE A 775 -5.44 -36.26 -10.84
N GLY A 776 -4.66 -36.90 -9.95
CA GLY A 776 -3.18 -36.86 -10.02
C GLY A 776 -2.53 -37.49 -11.24
N GLU A 777 -3.24 -38.40 -11.92
CA GLU A 777 -2.83 -38.94 -13.23
C GLU A 777 -2.83 -37.86 -14.35
N LEU A 778 -3.25 -36.61 -14.07
CA LEU A 778 -3.30 -35.45 -14.98
C LEU A 778 -2.38 -34.29 -14.58
N VAL A 779 -1.48 -34.47 -13.60
CA VAL A 779 -0.57 -33.40 -13.12
C VAL A 779 0.89 -33.85 -13.05
N ALA A 780 1.13 -35.16 -12.92
CA ALA A 780 2.46 -35.77 -12.89
C ALA A 780 2.69 -36.74 -14.05
N ASP A 781 2.34 -36.33 -15.28
CA ASP A 781 2.61 -37.09 -16.52
C ASP A 781 3.71 -36.47 -17.41
N GLY A 782 4.16 -35.26 -17.08
CA GLY A 782 5.22 -34.53 -17.78
C GLY A 782 4.78 -33.73 -19.02
N GLU A 783 3.47 -33.57 -19.24
CA GLU A 783 2.89 -32.78 -20.33
C GLU A 783 2.44 -31.37 -19.86
N PHE A 784 1.86 -30.57 -20.77
CA PHE A 784 1.32 -29.24 -20.46
C PHE A 784 -0.21 -29.30 -20.25
N HIS A 785 -0.68 -28.74 -19.14
CA HIS A 785 -2.11 -28.67 -18.77
C HIS A 785 -2.56 -27.22 -18.56
N THR A 786 -3.87 -26.96 -18.69
CA THR A 786 -4.47 -25.65 -18.42
C THR A 786 -5.01 -25.63 -16.99
N TYR A 787 -4.26 -25.04 -16.06
CA TYR A 787 -4.70 -24.78 -14.70
C TYR A 787 -5.47 -23.45 -14.67
N ALA A 788 -6.72 -23.46 -14.24
CA ALA A 788 -7.54 -22.26 -14.25
C ALA A 788 -8.51 -22.15 -13.07
N TYR A 789 -8.57 -20.97 -12.42
CA TYR A 789 -9.58 -20.67 -11.41
C TYR A 789 -10.54 -19.56 -11.85
N ASP A 790 -11.84 -19.83 -11.66
CA ASP A 790 -12.94 -18.88 -11.81
C ASP A 790 -13.30 -18.33 -10.42
N TRP A 791 -13.06 -17.04 -10.18
CA TRP A 791 -13.41 -16.35 -8.95
C TRP A 791 -14.48 -15.27 -9.19
N TRP A 792 -15.48 -15.23 -8.31
CA TRP A 792 -16.56 -14.24 -8.29
C TRP A 792 -16.71 -13.64 -6.89
N ALA A 793 -16.58 -12.31 -6.76
CA ALA A 793 -16.68 -11.59 -5.49
C ALA A 793 -18.12 -11.48 -4.93
N GLY A 794 -19.13 -11.89 -5.69
CA GLY A 794 -20.54 -11.79 -5.32
C GLY A 794 -21.25 -10.57 -5.90
N GLY A 795 -22.58 -10.53 -5.73
CA GLY A 795 -23.45 -9.46 -6.24
C GLY A 795 -24.57 -9.97 -7.15
N ASP A 796 -25.55 -9.12 -7.45
CA ASP A 796 -26.70 -9.40 -8.32
C ASP A 796 -27.47 -10.72 -8.05
N GLY A 797 -27.45 -11.18 -6.79
CA GLY A 797 -28.10 -12.44 -6.37
C GLY A 797 -27.24 -13.70 -6.59
N VAL A 798 -25.99 -13.54 -7.04
CA VAL A 798 -24.97 -14.59 -7.12
C VAL A 798 -24.11 -14.54 -5.85
N ALA A 799 -24.00 -15.67 -5.17
CA ALA A 799 -23.11 -15.83 -4.02
C ALA A 799 -21.63 -15.80 -4.46
N PRO A 800 -20.70 -15.30 -3.63
CA PRO A 800 -19.28 -15.34 -3.93
C PRO A 800 -18.76 -16.79 -4.01
N TYR A 801 -17.85 -17.06 -4.95
CA TYR A 801 -17.25 -18.40 -5.10
C TYR A 801 -15.83 -18.32 -5.69
N VAL A 802 -15.08 -19.41 -5.49
CA VAL A 802 -13.85 -19.72 -6.25
C VAL A 802 -13.98 -21.16 -6.73
N ALA A 803 -13.68 -21.44 -8.00
CA ALA A 803 -13.71 -22.77 -8.57
C ALA A 803 -12.44 -23.04 -9.38
N TRP A 804 -11.73 -24.11 -9.05
CA TRP A 804 -10.48 -24.50 -9.68
C TRP A 804 -10.78 -25.57 -10.74
N SER A 805 -10.08 -25.54 -11.87
CA SER A 805 -10.30 -26.45 -13.01
C SER A 805 -9.00 -26.78 -13.76
N ILE A 806 -8.82 -28.06 -14.11
CA ILE A 806 -7.70 -28.54 -14.95
C ILE A 806 -8.29 -28.98 -16.29
N ASP A 807 -7.78 -28.44 -17.39
CA ASP A 807 -8.26 -28.66 -18.77
C ASP A 807 -9.80 -28.47 -18.92
N GLY A 808 -10.35 -27.53 -18.16
CA GLY A 808 -11.79 -27.22 -18.12
C GLY A 808 -12.64 -28.18 -17.28
N VAL A 809 -12.04 -29.16 -16.59
CA VAL A 809 -12.71 -30.03 -15.62
C VAL A 809 -12.60 -29.40 -14.23
N GLU A 810 -13.72 -29.00 -13.63
CA GLU A 810 -13.76 -28.45 -12.25
C GLU A 810 -13.22 -29.47 -11.24
N VAL A 811 -12.11 -29.16 -10.57
CA VAL A 811 -11.41 -30.04 -9.61
C VAL A 811 -11.78 -29.75 -8.15
N ALA A 812 -12.12 -28.50 -7.84
CA ALA A 812 -12.53 -28.03 -6.52
C ALA A 812 -13.42 -26.79 -6.66
N ARG A 813 -14.26 -26.53 -5.64
CA ARG A 813 -15.09 -25.33 -5.55
C ARG A 813 -15.33 -24.93 -4.10
N TYR A 814 -15.05 -23.67 -3.80
CA TYR A 814 -15.50 -22.98 -2.60
C TYR A 814 -16.68 -22.06 -2.96
N THR A 815 -17.67 -21.94 -2.10
CA THR A 815 -18.77 -20.99 -2.24
C THR A 815 -19.05 -20.42 -0.88
N GLY A 816 -18.93 -19.10 -0.74
CA GLY A 816 -19.18 -18.39 0.51
C GLY A 816 -20.56 -17.74 0.53
N GLU A 817 -21.06 -17.41 1.71
CA GLU A 817 -22.10 -16.39 1.82
C GLU A 817 -21.50 -14.97 1.76
N LEU A 818 -22.32 -13.96 1.42
CA LEU A 818 -21.95 -12.53 1.52
C LEU A 818 -21.74 -12.04 2.97
N PHE A 819 -21.75 -12.96 3.95
CA PHE A 819 -21.88 -12.67 5.37
C PHE A 819 -20.81 -13.40 6.21
N GLY A 820 -19.54 -13.09 5.92
CA GLY A 820 -18.45 -13.07 6.90
C GLY A 820 -17.83 -14.43 7.29
N GLN A 821 -16.49 -14.47 7.25
CA GLN A 821 -15.59 -15.61 7.45
C GLN A 821 -15.41 -16.53 6.24
N ASP A 822 -16.39 -16.64 5.34
CA ASP A 822 -16.14 -17.25 4.03
C ASP A 822 -15.32 -16.29 3.14
N ASN A 823 -14.00 -16.34 3.29
CA ASN A 823 -13.05 -15.37 2.74
C ASN A 823 -12.77 -15.52 1.23
N VAL A 824 -13.80 -15.79 0.41
CA VAL A 824 -13.71 -15.52 -1.03
C VAL A 824 -13.33 -14.04 -1.21
N PRO A 825 -12.23 -13.71 -1.93
CA PRO A 825 -11.82 -12.32 -2.03
C PRO A 825 -12.85 -11.45 -2.73
N HIS A 826 -12.69 -10.14 -2.54
CA HIS A 826 -13.45 -9.10 -3.22
C HIS A 826 -12.56 -7.91 -3.60
N ARG A 827 -11.23 -8.05 -3.48
CA ARG A 827 -10.24 -7.00 -3.73
C ARG A 827 -9.42 -7.33 -4.96
N ALA A 828 -9.21 -6.35 -5.83
CA ALA A 828 -8.24 -6.48 -6.92
C ALA A 828 -6.84 -6.80 -6.38
N SER A 829 -6.22 -7.85 -6.91
CA SER A 829 -4.95 -8.43 -6.45
C SER A 829 -3.98 -8.57 -7.63
N ARG A 830 -2.67 -8.58 -7.34
CA ARG A 830 -1.68 -9.02 -8.33
C ARG A 830 -1.81 -10.52 -8.52
N PHE A 831 -1.62 -11.03 -9.74
CA PHE A 831 -1.57 -12.46 -10.02
C PHE A 831 -0.12 -12.93 -10.08
N TRP A 832 0.21 -13.93 -9.27
CA TRP A 832 1.55 -14.47 -9.06
C TRP A 832 1.62 -15.90 -9.58
N ILE A 833 2.76 -16.25 -10.18
CA ILE A 833 3.07 -17.61 -10.64
C ILE A 833 4.50 -17.93 -10.23
N GLY A 834 4.74 -19.11 -9.65
CA GLY A 834 6.09 -19.42 -9.19
C GLY A 834 6.30 -20.80 -8.60
N ILE A 835 7.56 -21.04 -8.26
CA ILE A 835 8.08 -22.24 -7.61
C ILE A 835 8.97 -21.84 -6.43
N TRP A 836 8.83 -22.48 -5.26
CA TRP A 836 9.57 -22.17 -4.04
C TRP A 836 9.63 -23.35 -3.06
N PHE A 837 10.15 -23.12 -1.85
CA PHE A 837 10.30 -24.12 -0.78
C PHE A 837 9.49 -23.71 0.46
N PRO A 838 8.56 -24.54 0.96
CA PRO A 838 7.73 -24.21 2.13
C PRO A 838 8.51 -24.25 3.46
N ALA A 839 8.08 -23.44 4.42
CA ALA A 839 8.75 -23.12 5.68
C ALA A 839 9.01 -24.29 6.68
N SER A 840 8.58 -25.52 6.41
CA SER A 840 8.66 -26.67 7.33
C SER A 840 9.74 -27.71 7.02
N GLY A 841 10.64 -27.44 6.07
CA GLY A 841 11.62 -28.41 5.55
C GLY A 841 12.97 -28.53 6.26
N TYR A 842 13.14 -28.17 7.54
CA TYR A 842 14.42 -28.37 8.25
C TYR A 842 14.86 -29.84 8.13
N ARG A 843 16.15 -30.14 7.95
CA ARG A 843 16.71 -31.47 7.53
C ARG A 843 16.14 -32.75 8.18
N ASP A 844 15.53 -32.66 9.36
CA ASP A 844 14.92 -33.78 10.10
C ASP A 844 13.36 -33.72 10.13
N GLN A 845 12.74 -32.88 9.29
CA GLN A 845 11.29 -32.66 9.12
C GLN A 845 10.96 -32.45 7.63
N VAL A 846 10.00 -33.21 7.12
CA VAL A 846 9.56 -33.10 5.72
C VAL A 846 8.44 -32.05 5.64
N GLY A 847 8.60 -31.05 4.77
CA GLY A 847 7.54 -30.07 4.48
C GLY A 847 6.49 -30.66 3.53
N TRP A 848 5.32 -30.02 3.41
CA TRP A 848 4.18 -30.57 2.65
C TRP A 848 4.43 -30.78 1.14
N ALA A 849 5.52 -30.25 0.59
CA ALA A 849 5.98 -30.50 -0.78
C ALA A 849 7.02 -31.64 -0.92
N GLY A 850 7.75 -31.99 0.15
CA GLY A 850 8.67 -33.15 0.18
C GLY A 850 10.12 -32.86 0.58
N ASP A 851 10.98 -33.85 0.39
CA ASP A 851 12.44 -33.74 0.55
C ASP A 851 13.06 -33.10 -0.70
N PRO A 852 13.78 -31.96 -0.60
CA PRO A 852 14.35 -31.25 -1.75
C PRO A 852 15.68 -31.83 -2.24
N ASP A 853 15.74 -33.15 -2.43
CA ASP A 853 16.93 -33.93 -2.83
C ASP A 853 17.18 -33.83 -4.36
N PHE A 854 17.38 -32.61 -4.86
CA PHE A 854 17.60 -32.30 -6.28
C PHE A 854 18.49 -31.06 -6.52
N ASP A 855 19.17 -31.03 -7.66
CA ASP A 855 20.02 -29.91 -8.12
C ASP A 855 19.18 -28.78 -8.77
N THR A 856 18.21 -29.13 -9.62
CA THR A 856 17.27 -28.18 -10.22
C THR A 856 15.94 -28.84 -10.60
N ALA A 857 14.83 -28.12 -10.41
CA ALA A 857 13.50 -28.40 -10.95
C ALA A 857 12.95 -27.14 -11.66
N SER A 858 12.02 -27.26 -12.60
CA SER A 858 11.44 -26.13 -13.33
C SER A 858 9.92 -26.24 -13.43
N LEU A 859 9.22 -25.13 -13.16
CA LEU A 859 7.83 -24.89 -13.59
C LEU A 859 7.91 -24.18 -14.94
N ASP A 860 7.40 -24.85 -15.98
CA ASP A 860 7.46 -24.37 -17.37
C ASP A 860 6.09 -23.81 -17.78
N ILE A 861 6.03 -22.63 -18.40
CA ILE A 861 4.78 -21.92 -18.74
C ILE A 861 4.77 -21.56 -20.23
N ASP A 862 3.73 -21.97 -20.95
CA ASP A 862 3.50 -21.72 -22.38
C ASP A 862 2.69 -20.43 -22.61
N TRP A 863 1.60 -20.23 -21.87
CA TRP A 863 0.84 -18.98 -21.89
C TRP A 863 0.07 -18.71 -20.59
N VAL A 864 -0.28 -17.45 -20.36
CA VAL A 864 -1.16 -16.98 -19.27
C VAL A 864 -2.32 -16.17 -19.85
N ARG A 865 -3.51 -16.31 -19.26
CA ARG A 865 -4.68 -15.46 -19.52
C ARG A 865 -5.35 -15.02 -18.22
N VAL A 866 -5.72 -13.75 -18.13
CA VAL A 866 -6.64 -13.24 -17.11
C VAL A 866 -7.82 -12.60 -17.81
N THR A 867 -9.03 -13.06 -17.51
CA THR A 867 -10.29 -12.56 -18.07
C THR A 867 -11.16 -11.99 -16.94
N PRO A 868 -11.02 -10.68 -16.61
CA PRO A 868 -11.81 -10.04 -15.57
C PRO A 868 -13.31 -10.04 -15.89
N THR A 869 -14.14 -10.21 -14.86
CA THR A 869 -15.61 -10.21 -14.95
C THR A 869 -16.26 -9.00 -14.28
N TYR A 870 -15.52 -8.26 -13.44
CA TYR A 870 -15.97 -7.05 -12.74
C TYR A 870 -17.28 -7.26 -11.95
N ALA A 871 -17.28 -8.17 -10.98
CA ALA A 871 -18.45 -8.46 -10.16
C ALA A 871 -18.89 -7.22 -9.37
N PRO A 872 -20.18 -7.04 -9.06
CA PRO A 872 -20.67 -5.83 -8.36
C PRO A 872 -20.08 -5.60 -6.96
N ALA A 873 -19.45 -6.62 -6.36
CA ALA A 873 -18.76 -6.53 -5.07
C ALA A 873 -17.23 -6.29 -5.19
N ASP A 874 -16.65 -6.25 -6.40
CA ASP A 874 -15.23 -5.98 -6.59
C ASP A 874 -14.85 -4.58 -6.06
N THR A 875 -13.83 -4.53 -5.22
CA THR A 875 -13.20 -3.32 -4.69
C THR A 875 -11.77 -3.19 -5.17
N TYR A 876 -11.33 -1.94 -5.30
CA TYR A 876 -10.02 -1.59 -5.81
C TYR A 876 -9.38 -0.58 -4.85
N GLU A 877 -8.63 -1.12 -3.90
CA GLU A 877 -8.04 -0.38 -2.77
C GLU A 877 -6.51 -0.41 -2.88
N PRO A 878 -5.77 0.54 -2.30
CA PRO A 878 -4.31 0.44 -2.21
C PRO A 878 -3.91 -0.51 -1.08
N GLU A 879 -2.87 -1.31 -1.29
CA GLU A 879 -2.25 -2.10 -0.22
C GLU A 879 -1.58 -1.18 0.82
N THR A 880 -1.61 -1.54 2.11
CA THR A 880 -1.13 -0.65 3.20
C THR A 880 -0.09 -1.27 4.15
N TRP A 881 0.32 -2.52 3.93
CA TRP A 881 1.47 -3.14 4.61
C TRP A 881 2.69 -3.13 3.66
N PRO A 882 3.96 -3.02 4.11
CA PRO A 882 5.01 -2.48 3.26
C PRO A 882 5.47 -3.43 2.14
N ASN A 883 5.02 -3.12 0.92
CA ASN A 883 5.58 -3.54 -0.35
C ASN A 883 7.00 -2.98 -0.54
N GLY A 884 7.95 -3.53 0.21
CA GLY A 884 9.36 -3.20 0.08
C GLY A 884 9.99 -3.96 -1.07
N PHE A 885 10.05 -3.32 -2.24
CA PHE A 885 10.74 -3.71 -3.49
C PHE A 885 10.73 -5.23 -3.74
N TYR A 886 9.73 -5.73 -4.46
CA TYR A 886 9.67 -7.10 -4.97
C TYR A 886 10.47 -7.29 -6.26
N ALA A 887 10.68 -6.23 -7.06
CA ALA A 887 11.47 -6.23 -8.29
C ALA A 887 11.69 -4.79 -8.76
N SER A 888 12.85 -4.47 -9.34
CA SER A 888 13.01 -3.30 -10.23
C SER A 888 12.36 -3.55 -11.60
N PRO A 889 12.23 -2.54 -12.48
CA PRO A 889 11.79 -2.71 -13.88
C PRO A 889 12.89 -3.11 -14.90
N ASP A 890 14.11 -3.44 -14.46
CA ASP A 890 15.24 -3.87 -15.33
C ASP A 890 15.96 -5.16 -14.89
N GLN A 891 15.66 -5.75 -13.73
CA GLN A 891 16.17 -7.06 -13.26
C GLN A 891 15.77 -8.29 -14.13
N TYR A 892 15.22 -8.09 -15.33
CA TYR A 892 14.67 -9.12 -16.20
C TYR A 892 15.77 -9.70 -17.11
N PRO A 893 15.67 -10.99 -17.47
CA PRO A 893 16.38 -11.52 -18.64
C PRO A 893 16.09 -10.66 -19.89
N ARG A 894 17.12 -10.38 -20.70
CA ARG A 894 17.05 -9.70 -21.99
C ARG A 894 17.08 -10.70 -23.15
#